data_AF-A0A438NFY3-F1
#
_entry.id   AF-A0A438NFY3-F1
#
_cell.length_a   1.000
_cell.length_b   1.000
_cell.length_c   1.000
_cell.angle_alpha   90.00
_cell.angle_beta   90.00
_cell.angle_gamma   90.00
#
_symmetry.space_group_name_H-M   'P 1'
#
loop_
_entity.id
_entity.type
_entity.pdbx_description
1 polymer ?
#
loop_
_entity_poly.entity_id
_entity_poly.type
_entity_poly.pdbx_seq_one_letter_code
_entity_poly.pdbx_strand_id
1 'polypeptide(L)'
;MLSQTLRRLHASTGVTFHLWRISSLLVLLWAIVLIWGERVVFDRSVTACQWQRWEKWPSYAQPHHVLLVADPQLVDPHTYPDRPWPLSTLTIFYTDKYLDRCYRRLQQKLLPDSTLFLGDLFDGGREWGDAKYSSPEERYRQYGRLFWLKEYMRFSNIFLRPWPYGQATSQSEPAGRRLLASIPGNHDLGFAQGISLAVKKRFDAYFGPLNRLDIIGNHSFISIDSVSLSAMDQVEYTTGSSGLGDGTSPDTKAQKIWKPVEDFLTTAGDAKARAIRQTCENNLGWRDPKPRELFVPELKAYPRARKNTQNKDTEQVDERDAGMDMRQNSIRNHGQDLTRRAEPDAQSAPPNKISSSGIPTVVLTHVPLFRAAGTHCGPYRERDTAIPLQAGYQYQNVLTPLVSQDIITHLHQEVTMIYSGDDHDYCEIEHNEFTGRPREITVKSMSWAMGIRIPGVQLVSLWNPVNCDQVMGGQEMSVPRDTVQNHLCLLPDQLGIFIRYAQTLVLTLIIIIIATIRYKPSSAADYQHGGHPKSDPLLPLTKDHPSRHPASHTSSTSSTSSVLGHHQNDTYLSTRKSNGNGSSYGNIPASSRSSSPSKPPYPYAAGTDRNLEGSTFNDDDDWGMPSASASDRKASASQRRGPKTRLGYFIKTLWQVSWPVVCLYLWLVWKG
;
A
#
# COMPACT_ATOMS: atom_id res chain seq x y z
N MET A 1 -40.68 9.42 52.28
CA MET A 1 -39.42 8.81 52.77
C MET A 1 -38.48 8.25 51.69
N LEU A 2 -38.84 8.19 50.39
CA LEU A 2 -37.96 7.60 49.35
C LEU A 2 -36.83 8.50 48.79
N SER A 3 -36.80 9.79 49.10
CA SER A 3 -35.82 10.74 48.53
C SER A 3 -34.47 10.82 49.28
N GLN A 4 -34.42 10.38 50.55
CA GLN A 4 -33.21 10.46 51.39
C GLN A 4 -32.34 9.19 51.34
N THR A 5 -32.93 8.02 51.08
CA THR A 5 -32.21 6.74 50.98
C THR A 5 -31.32 6.67 49.73
N LEU A 6 -31.78 7.18 48.59
CA LEU A 6 -30.98 7.24 47.35
C LEU A 6 -29.74 8.14 47.44
N ARG A 7 -29.71 9.11 48.37
CA ARG A 7 -28.52 9.96 48.59
C ARG A 7 -27.43 9.31 49.43
N ARG A 8 -27.72 8.21 50.15
CA ARG A 8 -26.74 7.52 51.02
C ARG A 8 -26.02 6.35 50.34
N LEU A 9 -26.58 5.77 49.27
CA LEU A 9 -25.92 4.72 48.48
C LEU A 9 -24.82 5.24 47.54
N HIS A 10 -24.71 6.55 47.35
CA HIS A 10 -23.70 7.18 46.49
C HIS A 10 -22.38 7.53 47.21
N ALA A 11 -22.23 7.16 48.48
CA ALA A 11 -21.15 7.64 49.36
C ALA A 11 -20.15 6.55 49.82
N SER A 12 -20.30 5.28 49.40
CA SER A 12 -19.49 4.16 49.89
C SER A 12 -18.72 3.38 48.83
N THR A 13 -18.71 3.83 47.57
CA THR A 13 -17.77 3.35 46.55
C THR A 13 -16.83 4.49 46.18
N GLY A 14 -15.56 4.36 46.60
CA GLY A 14 -14.46 5.29 46.26
C GLY A 14 -14.05 5.26 44.78
N VAL A 15 -14.96 4.88 43.88
CA VAL A 15 -14.80 4.99 42.43
C VAL A 15 -15.45 6.30 42.02
N THR A 16 -14.68 7.38 42.06
CA THR A 16 -15.05 8.57 41.29
C THR A 16 -15.11 8.15 39.82
N PHE A 17 -16.30 7.92 39.29
CA PHE A 17 -16.51 7.94 37.84
C PHE A 17 -16.07 9.32 37.35
N HIS A 18 -14.83 9.40 36.87
CA HIS A 18 -14.35 10.55 36.12
C HIS A 18 -15.26 10.66 34.90
N LEU A 19 -16.25 11.55 34.98
CA LEU A 19 -17.07 11.95 33.85
C LEU A 19 -16.10 12.34 32.73
N TRP A 20 -16.07 11.52 31.69
CA TRP A 20 -15.08 11.66 30.63
C TRP A 20 -15.23 13.05 30.02
N ARG A 21 -14.11 13.79 29.92
CA ARG A 21 -14.12 15.10 29.24
C ARG A 21 -14.58 14.88 27.80
N ILE A 22 -15.37 15.80 27.27
CA ILE A 22 -15.96 15.72 25.91
C ILE A 22 -14.86 15.44 24.86
N SER A 23 -13.79 16.25 24.86
CA SER A 23 -12.42 15.74 25.03
C SER A 23 -12.07 14.32 24.56
N SER A 24 -11.90 13.50 25.59
CA SER A 24 -11.54 12.09 25.59
C SER A 24 -12.59 11.22 24.90
N LEU A 25 -13.89 11.56 24.98
CA LEU A 25 -14.94 10.83 24.26
C LEU A 25 -14.83 11.02 22.74
N LEU A 26 -14.54 12.24 22.29
CA LEU A 26 -14.32 12.53 20.87
C LEU A 26 -13.04 11.87 20.35
N VAL A 27 -11.95 11.88 21.14
CA VAL A 27 -10.71 11.14 20.80
C VAL A 27 -10.97 9.63 20.70
N LEU A 28 -11.76 9.05 21.62
CA LEU A 28 -12.13 7.64 21.57
C LEU A 28 -13.01 7.30 20.35
N LEU A 29 -14.01 8.14 20.03
CA LEU A 29 -14.84 8.02 18.83
C LEU A 29 -13.97 8.01 17.56
N TRP A 30 -13.07 8.98 17.44
CA TRP A 30 -12.13 9.03 16.32
C TRP A 30 -11.19 7.83 16.27
N ALA A 31 -10.68 7.35 17.41
CA ALA A 31 -9.85 6.16 17.45
C ALA A 31 -10.59 4.92 16.93
N ILE A 32 -11.86 4.74 17.32
CA ILE A 32 -12.72 3.67 16.81
C ILE A 32 -12.95 3.82 15.30
N VAL A 33 -13.29 5.02 14.82
CA VAL A 33 -13.58 5.29 13.40
C VAL A 33 -12.32 5.09 12.52
N LEU A 34 -11.16 5.55 12.96
CA LEU A 34 -9.89 5.38 12.23
C LEU A 34 -9.42 3.92 12.24
N ILE A 35 -9.49 3.21 13.38
CA ILE A 35 -9.15 1.78 13.42
C ILE A 35 -10.12 0.98 12.54
N TRP A 36 -11.41 1.35 12.54
CA TRP A 36 -12.40 0.74 11.66
C TRP A 36 -12.02 0.91 10.19
N GLY A 37 -11.82 2.15 9.72
CA GLY A 37 -11.54 2.45 8.30
C GLY A 37 -10.15 1.98 7.85
N GLU A 38 -9.09 2.33 8.59
CA GLU A 38 -7.70 2.05 8.19
C GLU A 38 -7.29 0.58 8.37
N ARG A 39 -8.02 -0.22 9.15
CA ARG A 39 -7.66 -1.61 9.46
C ARG A 39 -8.81 -2.59 9.27
N VAL A 40 -9.92 -2.42 9.99
CA VAL A 40 -10.97 -3.44 10.08
C VAL A 40 -11.69 -3.66 8.74
N VAL A 41 -11.96 -2.61 7.95
CA VAL A 41 -12.62 -2.77 6.65
C VAL A 41 -11.77 -3.58 5.68
N PHE A 42 -10.49 -3.21 5.50
CA PHE A 42 -9.52 -3.95 4.67
C PHE A 42 -9.29 -5.39 5.13
N ASP A 43 -9.28 -5.61 6.44
CA ASP A 43 -9.12 -6.94 7.01
C ASP A 43 -10.34 -7.83 6.72
N ARG A 44 -11.55 -7.28 6.91
CA ARG A 44 -12.81 -8.02 6.70
C ARG A 44 -13.10 -8.31 5.23
N SER A 45 -12.82 -7.39 4.31
CA SER A 45 -13.07 -7.61 2.88
C SER A 45 -12.27 -8.81 2.36
N VAL A 46 -10.96 -8.84 2.59
CA VAL A 46 -10.11 -9.98 2.19
C VAL A 46 -10.47 -11.25 2.94
N THR A 47 -10.81 -11.17 4.22
CA THR A 47 -11.20 -12.36 5.01
C THR A 47 -12.54 -12.94 4.54
N ALA A 48 -13.42 -12.15 3.91
CA ALA A 48 -14.65 -12.66 3.31
C ALA A 48 -14.38 -13.61 2.13
N CYS A 49 -13.28 -13.39 1.40
CA CYS A 49 -12.91 -14.10 0.18
C CYS A 49 -12.07 -15.37 0.40
N GLN A 50 -11.90 -15.84 1.65
CA GLN A 50 -11.14 -17.07 1.94
C GLN A 50 -11.67 -18.25 1.13
N TRP A 51 -10.77 -18.96 0.45
CA TRP A 51 -11.03 -20.10 -0.44
C TRP A 51 -12.07 -21.09 0.13
N GLN A 52 -11.90 -21.49 1.40
CA GLN A 52 -12.74 -22.48 2.09
C GLN A 52 -14.21 -22.05 2.29
N ARG A 53 -14.58 -20.80 1.98
CA ARG A 53 -15.95 -20.27 2.14
C ARG A 53 -16.81 -20.45 0.90
N TRP A 54 -16.21 -20.64 -0.26
CA TRP A 54 -16.91 -20.61 -1.55
C TRP A 54 -16.52 -21.77 -2.48
N GLU A 55 -15.32 -22.33 -2.34
CA GLU A 55 -14.87 -23.49 -3.10
C GLU A 55 -15.72 -24.72 -2.79
N LYS A 56 -16.02 -25.49 -3.85
CA LYS A 56 -16.84 -26.70 -3.80
C LYS A 56 -16.11 -27.83 -4.50
N TRP A 57 -15.05 -28.31 -3.87
CA TRP A 57 -14.27 -29.45 -4.35
C TRP A 57 -14.49 -30.70 -3.48
N PRO A 58 -14.27 -31.91 -4.03
CA PRO A 58 -14.23 -33.13 -3.22
C PRO A 58 -13.19 -33.05 -2.10
N SER A 59 -13.39 -33.76 -1.00
CA SER A 59 -12.53 -33.68 0.20
C SER A 59 -11.08 -34.13 0.01
N TYR A 60 -10.78 -34.82 -1.10
CA TYR A 60 -9.44 -35.25 -1.50
C TYR A 60 -8.79 -34.33 -2.54
N ALA A 61 -9.48 -33.27 -2.98
CA ALA A 61 -8.95 -32.32 -3.93
C ALA A 61 -7.87 -31.44 -3.29
N GLN A 62 -6.83 -31.15 -4.06
CA GLN A 62 -5.81 -30.16 -3.76
C GLN A 62 -5.92 -29.07 -4.84
N PRO A 63 -6.81 -28.07 -4.65
CA PRO A 63 -6.98 -27.01 -5.62
C PRO A 63 -5.75 -26.09 -5.65
N HIS A 64 -5.42 -25.62 -6.85
CA HIS A 64 -4.42 -24.58 -7.08
C HIS A 64 -5.09 -23.21 -7.09
N HIS A 65 -4.56 -22.28 -6.29
CA HIS A 65 -5.18 -20.98 -6.03
C HIS A 65 -4.55 -19.87 -6.87
N VAL A 66 -5.32 -19.29 -7.79
CA VAL A 66 -4.87 -18.16 -8.64
C VAL A 66 -5.59 -16.87 -8.23
N LEU A 67 -4.81 -15.81 -8.02
CA LEU A 67 -5.28 -14.44 -7.87
C LEU A 67 -5.07 -13.69 -9.19
N LEU A 68 -6.14 -13.20 -9.79
CA LEU A 68 -6.09 -12.33 -10.96
C LEU A 68 -6.27 -10.87 -10.51
N VAL A 69 -5.37 -10.00 -10.96
CA VAL A 69 -5.38 -8.57 -10.69
C VAL A 69 -5.49 -7.83 -12.02
N ALA A 70 -6.54 -7.03 -12.21
CA ALA A 70 -6.70 -6.16 -13.36
C ALA A 70 -6.52 -4.70 -12.96
N ASP A 71 -5.99 -3.91 -13.89
CA ASP A 71 -5.92 -2.44 -13.86
C ASP A 71 -5.55 -1.85 -12.49
N PRO A 72 -4.37 -2.23 -11.92
CA PRO A 72 -3.83 -1.52 -10.77
C PRO A 72 -3.50 -0.06 -11.15
N GLN A 73 -3.21 0.19 -12.44
CA GLN A 73 -3.16 1.48 -13.13
C GLN A 73 -2.64 2.60 -12.22
N LEU A 74 -1.32 2.55 -11.96
CA LEU A 74 -0.71 3.47 -11.00
C LEU A 74 -0.96 4.92 -11.40
N VAL A 75 -1.68 5.65 -10.54
CA VAL A 75 -2.01 7.06 -10.75
C VAL A 75 -0.72 7.87 -10.79
N ASP A 76 -0.63 8.74 -11.79
CA ASP A 76 0.55 9.53 -12.11
C ASP A 76 0.13 10.88 -12.79
N PRO A 77 1.04 11.70 -13.35
CA PRO A 77 0.69 12.96 -14.00
C PRO A 77 -0.18 12.84 -15.27
N HIS A 78 -0.29 11.66 -15.88
CA HIS A 78 -1.17 11.43 -17.03
C HIS A 78 -2.65 11.27 -16.60
N THR A 79 -2.91 10.76 -15.40
CA THR A 79 -4.29 10.45 -14.94
C THR A 79 -5.12 11.69 -14.66
N TYR A 80 -4.49 12.71 -14.07
CA TYR A 80 -5.14 13.97 -13.72
C TYR A 80 -4.26 15.16 -14.14
N PRO A 81 -4.16 15.40 -15.47
CA PRO A 81 -3.16 16.29 -16.06
C PRO A 81 -3.14 17.71 -15.49
N ASP A 82 -4.30 18.20 -15.04
CA ASP A 82 -4.51 19.57 -14.59
C ASP A 82 -4.74 19.67 -13.07
N ARG A 83 -4.48 18.58 -12.31
CA ARG A 83 -4.63 18.56 -10.85
C ARG A 83 -3.40 19.21 -10.19
N PRO A 84 -3.54 20.37 -9.53
CA PRO A 84 -2.39 21.12 -9.00
C PRO A 84 -1.76 20.42 -7.79
N TRP A 85 -0.50 20.76 -7.51
CA TRP A 85 0.11 20.47 -6.22
C TRP A 85 -0.62 21.24 -5.10
N PRO A 86 -0.86 20.66 -3.91
CA PRO A 86 -0.44 19.33 -3.45
C PRO A 86 -1.44 18.19 -3.75
N LEU A 87 -2.57 18.49 -4.40
CA LEU A 87 -3.66 17.51 -4.60
C LEU A 87 -3.22 16.32 -5.47
N SER A 88 -2.41 16.54 -6.50
CA SER A 88 -1.83 15.46 -7.31
C SER A 88 -1.00 14.49 -6.46
N THR A 89 -0.03 15.01 -5.69
CA THR A 89 0.82 14.21 -4.78
C THR A 89 0.01 13.46 -3.72
N LEU A 90 -1.03 14.07 -3.16
CA LEU A 90 -1.92 13.40 -2.20
C LEU A 90 -2.75 12.29 -2.85
N THR A 91 -3.17 12.48 -4.10
CA THR A 91 -3.93 11.46 -4.86
C THR A 91 -3.08 10.23 -5.08
N ILE A 92 -1.87 10.43 -5.62
CA ILE A 92 -0.84 9.40 -5.81
C ILE A 92 -0.59 8.64 -4.49
N PHE A 93 -0.33 9.37 -3.41
CA PHE A 93 -0.06 8.77 -2.09
C PHE A 93 -1.20 7.89 -1.56
N TYR A 94 -2.45 8.35 -1.66
CA TYR A 94 -3.60 7.58 -1.15
C TYR A 94 -3.99 6.40 -2.04
N THR A 95 -3.80 6.48 -3.35
CA THR A 95 -4.02 5.34 -4.25
C THR A 95 -2.93 4.28 -4.08
N ASP A 96 -1.64 4.66 -4.04
CA ASP A 96 -0.54 3.73 -3.74
C ASP A 96 -0.78 3.03 -2.38
N LYS A 97 -1.18 3.79 -1.35
CA LYS A 97 -1.51 3.24 -0.03
C LYS A 97 -2.72 2.30 -0.04
N TYR A 98 -3.73 2.55 -0.88
CA TYR A 98 -4.87 1.66 -1.03
C TYR A 98 -4.46 0.32 -1.66
N LEU A 99 -3.81 0.38 -2.82
CA LEU A 99 -3.35 -0.79 -3.57
C LEU A 99 -2.44 -1.67 -2.70
N ASP A 100 -1.45 -1.06 -2.07
CA ASP A 100 -0.51 -1.70 -1.14
C ASP A 100 -1.22 -2.40 0.03
N ARG A 101 -2.22 -1.76 0.65
CA ARG A 101 -2.97 -2.34 1.77
C ARG A 101 -3.82 -3.53 1.34
N CYS A 102 -4.50 -3.44 0.21
CA CYS A 102 -5.31 -4.51 -0.36
C CYS A 102 -4.42 -5.68 -0.76
N TYR A 103 -3.39 -5.42 -1.58
CA TYR A 103 -2.50 -6.44 -2.11
C TYR A 103 -1.71 -7.17 -1.02
N ARG A 104 -1.10 -6.46 -0.06
CA ARG A 104 -0.43 -7.13 1.08
C ARG A 104 -1.37 -8.08 1.82
N ARG A 105 -2.64 -7.71 2.03
CA ARG A 105 -3.61 -8.54 2.75
C ARG A 105 -4.05 -9.74 1.91
N LEU A 106 -4.30 -9.57 0.61
CA LEU A 106 -4.57 -10.68 -0.30
C LEU A 106 -3.42 -11.70 -0.27
N GLN A 107 -2.18 -11.23 -0.44
CA GLN A 107 -1.00 -12.09 -0.40
C GLN A 107 -0.82 -12.80 0.95
N GLN A 108 -0.98 -12.09 2.07
CA GLN A 108 -0.76 -12.65 3.42
C GLN A 108 -1.91 -13.53 3.95
N LYS A 109 -3.17 -13.30 3.54
CA LYS A 109 -4.35 -14.03 4.04
C LYS A 109 -4.86 -15.12 3.10
N LEU A 110 -4.75 -14.91 1.80
CA LEU A 110 -5.18 -15.88 0.79
C LEU A 110 -4.01 -16.75 0.34
N LEU A 111 -2.76 -16.28 0.42
CA LEU A 111 -1.55 -17.02 0.03
C LEU A 111 -1.67 -17.72 -1.35
N PRO A 112 -2.10 -17.00 -2.41
CA PRO A 112 -2.36 -17.62 -3.71
C PRO A 112 -1.10 -18.25 -4.30
N ASP A 113 -1.22 -19.46 -4.86
CA ASP A 113 -0.17 -20.19 -5.56
C ASP A 113 0.35 -19.45 -6.79
N SER A 114 -0.53 -18.70 -7.47
CA SER A 114 -0.16 -17.86 -8.60
C SER A 114 -0.85 -16.50 -8.55
N THR A 115 -0.15 -15.44 -8.92
CA THR A 115 -0.73 -14.09 -9.09
C THR A 115 -0.49 -13.60 -10.51
N LEU A 116 -1.56 -13.34 -11.27
CA LEU A 116 -1.48 -12.94 -12.68
C LEU A 116 -2.07 -11.53 -12.84
N PHE A 117 -1.36 -10.64 -13.53
CA PHE A 117 -1.85 -9.30 -13.86
C PHE A 117 -2.37 -9.24 -15.30
N LEU A 118 -3.51 -8.58 -15.52
CA LEU A 118 -4.24 -8.51 -16.79
C LEU A 118 -4.09 -7.15 -17.49
N GLY A 119 -2.87 -6.61 -17.54
CA GLY A 119 -2.57 -5.31 -18.17
C GLY A 119 -2.78 -4.08 -17.29
N ASP A 120 -2.58 -2.93 -17.91
CA ASP A 120 -2.56 -1.57 -17.36
C ASP A 120 -1.95 -1.46 -15.96
N LEU A 121 -0.66 -1.77 -15.92
CA LEU A 121 0.16 -1.64 -14.73
C LEU A 121 0.40 -0.17 -14.36
N PHE A 122 0.51 0.70 -15.37
CA PHE A 122 0.73 2.14 -15.24
C PHE A 122 -0.29 2.92 -16.06
N ASP A 123 -0.70 4.11 -15.59
CA ASP A 123 -1.61 4.96 -16.36
C ASP A 123 -0.91 5.74 -17.50
N GLY A 124 0.28 6.29 -17.25
CA GLY A 124 1.11 6.96 -18.26
C GLY A 124 2.21 6.05 -18.85
N GLY A 125 2.12 4.73 -18.68
CA GLY A 125 3.20 3.77 -18.98
C GLY A 125 3.82 3.90 -20.37
N ARG A 126 2.97 4.17 -21.37
CA ARG A 126 3.36 4.41 -22.77
C ARG A 126 3.97 5.79 -23.02
N GLU A 127 3.58 6.81 -22.27
CA GLU A 127 3.97 8.21 -22.50
C GLU A 127 5.39 8.51 -22.03
N TRP A 128 5.85 7.82 -20.99
CA TRP A 128 7.16 8.06 -20.41
C TRP A 128 8.28 7.67 -21.39
N GLY A 129 9.12 8.64 -21.74
CA GLY A 129 10.15 8.52 -22.77
C GLY A 129 11.27 7.53 -22.45
N ASP A 130 12.09 7.24 -23.46
CA ASP A 130 13.35 6.50 -23.34
C ASP A 130 14.37 7.02 -24.36
N ALA A 131 15.59 6.49 -24.40
CA ALA A 131 16.65 6.93 -25.32
C ALA A 131 16.28 6.87 -26.83
N LYS A 132 15.19 6.19 -27.19
CA LYS A 132 14.69 6.04 -28.57
C LYS A 132 13.24 6.48 -28.76
N TYR A 133 12.62 7.09 -27.74
CA TYR A 133 11.19 7.45 -27.77
C TYR A 133 10.89 8.66 -26.87
N SER A 134 10.02 9.54 -27.35
CA SER A 134 9.45 10.64 -26.57
C SER A 134 7.96 10.69 -26.87
N SER A 135 7.14 11.11 -25.89
CA SER A 135 5.68 11.19 -26.07
C SER A 135 5.32 12.05 -27.29
N PRO A 136 4.33 11.64 -28.09
CA PRO A 136 3.76 12.50 -29.12
C PRO A 136 3.20 13.80 -28.51
N GLU A 137 2.61 13.72 -27.31
CA GLU A 137 2.07 14.86 -26.59
C GLU A 137 3.16 15.73 -25.97
N GLU A 138 3.16 17.02 -26.33
CA GLU A 138 4.18 17.98 -25.89
C GLU A 138 4.30 18.08 -24.36
N ARG A 139 3.18 18.01 -23.63
CA ARG A 139 3.14 18.10 -22.17
C ARG A 139 3.89 16.98 -21.45
N TYR A 140 4.04 15.81 -22.09
CA TYR A 140 4.69 14.64 -21.49
C TYR A 140 6.16 14.45 -21.92
N ARG A 141 6.66 15.18 -22.94
CA ARG A 141 8.05 15.08 -23.42
C ARG A 141 9.13 15.36 -22.36
N GLN A 142 8.76 16.05 -21.28
CA GLN A 142 9.63 16.27 -20.11
C GLN A 142 9.90 15.00 -19.29
N TYR A 143 9.05 13.97 -19.38
CA TYR A 143 9.17 12.74 -18.63
C TYR A 143 9.93 11.68 -19.45
N GLY A 144 11.23 11.52 -19.16
CA GLY A 144 12.08 10.51 -19.81
C GLY A 144 12.24 9.22 -19.00
N ARG A 145 13.24 8.41 -19.39
CA ARG A 145 13.56 7.08 -18.81
C ARG A 145 13.62 7.06 -17.27
N LEU A 146 14.17 8.11 -16.65
CA LEU A 146 14.30 8.21 -15.19
C LEU A 146 12.94 8.39 -14.48
N PHE A 147 11.92 8.90 -15.17
CA PHE A 147 10.56 8.94 -14.63
C PHE A 147 9.92 7.55 -14.70
N TRP A 148 9.95 6.91 -15.87
CA TRP A 148 9.46 5.53 -16.02
C TRP A 148 10.11 4.55 -15.03
N LEU A 149 11.41 4.67 -14.77
CA LEU A 149 12.10 3.85 -13.76
C LEU A 149 11.59 4.10 -12.33
N LYS A 150 11.14 5.31 -11.99
CA LYS A 150 10.53 5.58 -10.68
C LYS A 150 9.15 4.93 -10.58
N GLU A 151 8.37 4.97 -11.65
CA GLU A 151 7.08 4.29 -11.74
C GLU A 151 7.24 2.78 -11.62
N TYR A 152 8.16 2.16 -12.37
CA TYR A 152 8.52 0.76 -12.20
C TYR A 152 8.93 0.42 -10.75
N MET A 153 9.70 1.29 -10.09
CA MET A 153 10.05 1.10 -8.68
C MET A 153 8.86 1.31 -7.73
N ARG A 154 7.87 2.15 -8.04
CA ARG A 154 6.60 2.23 -7.29
C ARG A 154 5.84 0.91 -7.41
N PHE A 155 5.61 0.42 -8.63
CA PHE A 155 4.97 -0.87 -8.90
C PHE A 155 5.68 -2.01 -8.17
N SER A 156 7.01 -2.08 -8.30
CA SER A 156 7.82 -3.10 -7.63
C SER A 156 7.68 -3.08 -6.11
N ASN A 157 7.63 -1.90 -5.47
CA ASN A 157 7.44 -1.81 -4.03
C ASN A 157 6.01 -2.20 -3.57
N ILE A 158 4.98 -1.98 -4.39
CA ILE A 158 3.58 -2.28 -4.08
C ILE A 158 3.24 -3.75 -4.34
N PHE A 159 3.74 -4.33 -5.43
CA PHE A 159 3.31 -5.64 -5.93
C PHE A 159 4.41 -6.72 -5.87
N LEU A 160 5.62 -6.44 -6.33
CA LEU A 160 6.68 -7.46 -6.40
C LEU A 160 7.34 -7.73 -5.04
N ARG A 161 7.60 -6.68 -4.27
CA ARG A 161 8.28 -6.76 -2.96
C ARG A 161 7.46 -7.45 -1.86
N PRO A 162 6.12 -7.30 -1.76
CA PRO A 162 5.33 -8.03 -0.76
C PRO A 162 4.80 -9.39 -1.22
N TRP A 163 4.86 -9.71 -2.51
CA TRP A 163 4.45 -11.01 -3.04
C TRP A 163 5.12 -12.23 -2.36
N PRO A 164 6.45 -12.26 -2.07
CA PRO A 164 7.09 -13.41 -1.45
C PRO A 164 6.84 -13.54 0.07
N TYR A 165 6.00 -12.68 0.68
CA TYR A 165 5.59 -12.87 2.07
C TYR A 165 4.62 -14.05 2.19
N GLY A 166 4.98 -15.05 2.98
CA GLY A 166 4.16 -16.23 3.25
C GLY A 166 4.97 -17.51 3.11
N GLN A 167 4.26 -18.65 3.00
CA GLN A 167 4.88 -19.90 2.60
C GLN A 167 5.23 -19.83 1.11
N ALA A 168 6.43 -20.24 0.72
CA ALA A 168 6.90 -20.14 -0.67
C ALA A 168 6.33 -21.23 -1.59
N THR A 169 5.83 -22.33 -1.04
CA THR A 169 5.33 -23.52 -1.73
C THR A 169 4.03 -24.02 -1.10
N SER A 170 3.23 -24.75 -1.86
CA SER A 170 2.01 -25.41 -1.40
C SER A 170 1.99 -26.89 -1.83
N GLN A 171 0.89 -27.60 -1.56
CA GLN A 171 0.70 -28.97 -2.08
C GLN A 171 0.37 -28.96 -3.58
N SER A 172 -0.38 -27.96 -4.02
CA SER A 172 -0.74 -27.69 -5.43
C SER A 172 0.45 -27.20 -6.26
N GLU A 173 1.32 -26.36 -5.69
CA GLU A 173 2.51 -25.81 -6.37
C GLU A 173 3.78 -26.04 -5.53
N PRO A 174 4.39 -27.25 -5.57
CA PRO A 174 5.62 -27.56 -4.83
C PRO A 174 6.87 -26.85 -5.36
N ALA A 175 6.90 -26.47 -6.64
CA ALA A 175 8.02 -25.76 -7.26
C ALA A 175 8.14 -24.30 -6.79
N GLY A 176 7.06 -23.75 -6.23
CA GLY A 176 7.01 -22.44 -5.63
C GLY A 176 6.04 -21.48 -6.32
N ARG A 177 5.52 -20.55 -5.52
CA ARG A 177 4.53 -19.57 -5.96
C ARG A 177 5.02 -18.79 -7.18
N ARG A 178 4.10 -18.40 -8.06
CA ARG A 178 4.40 -17.68 -9.32
C ARG A 178 3.76 -16.30 -9.38
N LEU A 179 4.41 -15.34 -10.03
CA LEU A 179 3.84 -14.03 -10.36
C LEU A 179 4.11 -13.73 -11.84
N LEU A 180 3.04 -13.53 -12.62
CA LEU A 180 3.12 -13.13 -14.02
C LEU A 180 2.49 -11.74 -14.20
N ALA A 181 3.23 -10.81 -14.78
CA ALA A 181 2.75 -9.46 -15.05
C ALA A 181 3.12 -8.99 -16.48
N SER A 182 3.28 -9.93 -17.41
CA SER A 182 3.75 -9.65 -18.77
C SER A 182 2.64 -9.33 -19.77
N ILE A 183 1.36 -9.44 -19.39
CA ILE A 183 0.25 -8.99 -20.25
C ILE A 183 0.26 -7.46 -20.25
N PRO A 184 0.42 -6.81 -21.41
CA PRO A 184 0.34 -5.37 -21.53
C PRO A 184 -1.11 -4.90 -21.71
N GLY A 185 -1.42 -3.70 -21.22
CA GLY A 185 -2.61 -2.96 -21.65
C GLY A 185 -2.33 -1.72 -22.51
N ASN A 186 -3.39 -0.98 -22.85
CA ASN A 186 -3.30 0.21 -23.70
C ASN A 186 -2.60 1.39 -23.01
N HIS A 187 -2.65 1.51 -21.70
CA HIS A 187 -1.88 2.51 -20.97
C HIS A 187 -0.40 2.12 -20.82
N ASP A 188 -0.07 0.82 -20.85
CA ASP A 188 1.31 0.34 -20.85
C ASP A 188 2.05 0.53 -22.18
N LEU A 189 1.41 0.21 -23.33
CA LEU A 189 2.05 0.18 -24.66
C LEU A 189 1.50 1.20 -25.68
N GLY A 190 0.30 1.72 -25.45
CA GLY A 190 -0.57 2.21 -26.51
C GLY A 190 -1.38 1.09 -27.16
N PHE A 191 -2.26 1.45 -28.09
CA PHE A 191 -3.14 0.50 -28.79
C PHE A 191 -2.81 0.42 -30.28
N ALA A 192 -2.82 -0.80 -30.84
CA ALA A 192 -2.71 -1.09 -32.26
C ALA A 192 -1.56 -0.33 -32.97
N GLN A 193 -1.84 0.37 -34.08
CA GLN A 193 -0.80 1.09 -34.85
C GLN A 193 -0.14 2.24 -34.06
N GLY A 194 -0.78 2.69 -32.97
CA GLY A 194 -0.25 3.69 -32.04
C GLY A 194 0.88 3.18 -31.15
N ILE A 195 1.14 1.86 -31.12
CA ILE A 195 2.18 1.25 -30.27
C ILE A 195 3.59 1.67 -30.74
N SER A 196 4.43 2.02 -29.76
CA SER A 196 5.85 2.30 -29.96
C SER A 196 6.67 1.03 -29.74
N LEU A 197 7.43 0.59 -30.74
CA LEU A 197 8.31 -0.58 -30.63
C LEU A 197 9.40 -0.41 -29.55
N ALA A 198 9.75 0.83 -29.18
CA ALA A 198 10.66 1.09 -28.06
C ALA A 198 9.98 0.83 -26.71
N VAL A 199 8.74 1.28 -26.54
CA VAL A 199 7.92 1.03 -25.34
C VAL A 199 7.61 -0.47 -25.20
N LYS A 200 7.21 -1.14 -26.29
CA LYS A 200 7.00 -2.60 -26.35
C LYS A 200 8.21 -3.38 -25.85
N LYS A 201 9.40 -3.06 -26.38
CA LYS A 201 10.67 -3.69 -25.97
C LYS A 201 11.07 -3.36 -24.53
N ARG A 202 10.72 -2.17 -24.02
CA ARG A 202 10.95 -1.80 -22.62
C ARG A 202 10.06 -2.61 -21.68
N PHE A 203 8.78 -2.77 -21.99
CA PHE A 203 7.85 -3.55 -21.16
C PHE A 203 8.26 -5.03 -21.13
N ASP A 204 8.48 -5.62 -22.31
CA ASP A 204 8.95 -7.01 -22.49
C ASP A 204 10.23 -7.31 -21.70
N ALA A 205 11.20 -6.38 -21.69
CA ALA A 205 12.45 -6.52 -20.96
C ALA A 205 12.34 -6.45 -19.42
N TYR A 206 11.25 -5.91 -18.86
CA TYR A 206 11.08 -5.75 -17.40
C TYR A 206 10.01 -6.69 -16.82
N PHE A 207 8.98 -7.02 -17.59
CA PHE A 207 7.88 -7.88 -17.17
C PHE A 207 7.94 -9.30 -17.78
N GLY A 208 8.78 -9.50 -18.80
CA GLY A 208 8.95 -10.76 -19.51
C GLY A 208 8.10 -10.87 -20.78
N PRO A 209 8.13 -12.03 -21.45
CA PRO A 209 7.49 -12.22 -22.75
C PRO A 209 5.99 -11.89 -22.75
N LEU A 210 5.59 -10.99 -23.65
CA LEU A 210 4.20 -10.51 -23.75
C LEU A 210 3.23 -11.64 -24.16
N ASN A 211 3.70 -12.50 -25.07
CA ASN A 211 3.01 -13.73 -25.47
C ASN A 211 3.72 -14.92 -24.85
N ARG A 212 2.99 -15.75 -24.10
CA ARG A 212 3.56 -16.91 -23.39
C ARG A 212 2.51 -17.95 -23.04
N LEU A 213 2.98 -19.18 -22.80
CA LEU A 213 2.18 -20.30 -22.36
C LEU A 213 2.80 -20.88 -21.08
N ASP A 214 1.98 -21.07 -20.05
CA ASP A 214 2.37 -21.62 -18.75
C ASP A 214 1.41 -22.73 -18.33
N ILE A 215 1.93 -23.81 -17.74
CA ILE A 215 1.09 -24.82 -17.08
C ILE A 215 0.97 -24.45 -15.59
N ILE A 216 -0.26 -24.18 -15.14
CA ILE A 216 -0.60 -23.73 -13.79
C ILE A 216 -1.78 -24.56 -13.31
N GLY A 217 -1.67 -25.24 -12.15
CA GLY A 217 -2.76 -26.05 -11.60
C GLY A 217 -3.33 -27.11 -12.56
N ASN A 218 -2.49 -27.74 -13.39
CA ASN A 218 -2.88 -28.67 -14.47
C ASN A 218 -3.83 -28.07 -15.55
N HIS A 219 -3.72 -26.77 -15.80
CA HIS A 219 -4.35 -26.04 -16.90
C HIS A 219 -3.28 -25.32 -17.73
N SER A 220 -3.50 -25.14 -19.03
CA SER A 220 -2.61 -24.32 -19.88
C SER A 220 -3.13 -22.89 -19.96
N PHE A 221 -2.41 -21.96 -19.34
CA PHE A 221 -2.66 -20.52 -19.42
C PHE A 221 -1.91 -19.94 -20.62
N ILE A 222 -2.61 -19.16 -21.44
CA ILE A 222 -2.06 -18.49 -22.62
C ILE A 222 -2.26 -16.98 -22.46
N SER A 223 -1.17 -16.25 -22.28
CA SER A 223 -1.15 -14.78 -22.26
C SER A 223 -0.98 -14.26 -23.69
N ILE A 224 -1.81 -13.30 -24.09
CA ILE A 224 -1.82 -12.71 -25.43
C ILE A 224 -1.71 -11.18 -25.35
N ASP A 225 -0.78 -10.63 -26.11
CA ASP A 225 -0.60 -9.20 -26.40
C ASP A 225 -1.71 -8.70 -27.35
N SER A 226 -2.94 -8.66 -26.84
CA SER A 226 -4.15 -8.34 -27.60
C SER A 226 -4.15 -6.90 -28.15
N VAL A 227 -3.49 -5.97 -27.44
CA VAL A 227 -3.34 -4.57 -27.89
C VAL A 227 -2.42 -4.44 -29.10
N SER A 228 -1.40 -5.29 -29.23
CA SER A 228 -0.57 -5.37 -30.44
C SER A 228 -1.26 -6.12 -31.57
N LEU A 229 -1.95 -7.21 -31.27
CA LEU A 229 -2.69 -7.98 -32.29
C LEU A 229 -3.78 -7.13 -32.96
N SER A 230 -4.38 -6.19 -32.22
CA SER A 230 -5.35 -5.20 -32.74
C SER A 230 -4.79 -4.25 -33.82
N ALA A 231 -3.49 -4.31 -34.16
CA ALA A 231 -2.93 -3.63 -35.33
C ALA A 231 -3.16 -4.39 -36.66
N MET A 232 -3.69 -5.61 -36.64
CA MET A 232 -3.86 -6.48 -37.82
C MET A 232 -4.94 -5.98 -38.78
N ASP A 233 -6.10 -5.57 -38.27
CA ASP A 233 -7.28 -5.19 -39.05
C ASP A 233 -7.52 -3.67 -39.14
N GLN A 234 -6.76 -2.87 -38.40
CA GLN A 234 -6.78 -1.41 -38.56
C GLN A 234 -6.21 -0.96 -39.91
N VAL A 235 -6.89 0.00 -40.53
CA VAL A 235 -6.46 0.68 -41.76
C VAL A 235 -5.49 1.80 -41.40
N GLU A 236 -4.28 1.76 -41.96
CA GLU A 236 -3.28 2.82 -41.81
C GLU A 236 -3.74 4.09 -42.55
N TYR A 237 -4.11 5.12 -41.78
CA TYR A 237 -4.68 6.37 -42.30
C TYR A 237 -3.80 7.08 -43.36
N THR A 238 -2.47 6.92 -43.28
CA THR A 238 -1.51 7.55 -44.19
C THR A 238 -1.29 6.82 -45.51
N THR A 239 -1.60 5.52 -45.59
CA THR A 239 -1.39 4.69 -46.80
C THR A 239 -2.69 4.16 -47.39
N GLY A 240 -3.78 4.16 -46.61
CA GLY A 240 -5.05 3.50 -46.96
C GLY A 240 -4.99 1.96 -46.89
N SER A 241 -3.84 1.39 -46.51
CA SER A 241 -3.66 -0.06 -46.41
C SER A 241 -4.19 -0.58 -45.08
N SER A 242 -5.03 -1.61 -45.10
CA SER A 242 -5.20 -2.49 -43.94
C SER A 242 -3.88 -3.25 -43.68
N GLY A 243 -3.70 -3.78 -42.48
CA GLY A 243 -2.66 -4.79 -42.21
C GLY A 243 -2.85 -6.08 -43.03
N LEU A 244 -4.06 -6.27 -43.56
CA LEU A 244 -4.52 -7.35 -44.44
C LEU A 244 -4.21 -7.11 -45.94
N GLY A 245 -3.16 -6.35 -46.26
CA GLY A 245 -2.71 -6.16 -47.64
C GLY A 245 -2.34 -7.48 -48.33
N ASP A 246 -2.20 -7.46 -49.65
CA ASP A 246 -1.95 -8.61 -50.54
C ASP A 246 -0.60 -9.36 -50.34
N GLY A 247 0.10 -9.11 -49.24
CA GLY A 247 1.41 -9.68 -48.92
C GLY A 247 2.58 -9.07 -49.70
N THR A 248 2.36 -8.14 -50.62
CA THR A 248 3.43 -7.60 -51.49
C THR A 248 4.32 -6.55 -50.82
N SER A 249 3.91 -6.00 -49.66
CA SER A 249 4.69 -5.04 -48.87
C SER A 249 4.97 -5.57 -47.45
N PRO A 250 5.95 -6.48 -47.27
CA PRO A 250 6.21 -7.21 -46.02
C PRO A 250 6.88 -6.38 -44.91
N ASP A 251 6.82 -5.05 -44.98
CA ASP A 251 7.67 -4.15 -44.18
C ASP A 251 6.90 -3.02 -43.46
N THR A 252 5.56 -3.05 -43.49
CA THR A 252 4.72 -2.03 -42.83
C THR A 252 5.00 -1.94 -41.31
N LYS A 253 4.85 -0.74 -40.74
CA LYS A 253 5.02 -0.52 -39.30
C LYS A 253 4.06 -1.38 -38.48
N ALA A 254 2.82 -1.56 -38.97
CA ALA A 254 1.79 -2.37 -38.34
C ALA A 254 2.20 -3.85 -38.24
N GLN A 255 2.71 -4.46 -39.32
CA GLN A 255 3.11 -5.87 -39.33
C GLN A 255 4.17 -6.18 -38.26
N LYS A 256 5.12 -5.26 -38.03
CA LYS A 256 6.14 -5.38 -36.97
C LYS A 256 5.58 -5.34 -35.54
N ILE A 257 4.31 -4.97 -35.36
CA ILE A 257 3.61 -4.94 -34.08
C ILE A 257 2.79 -6.24 -33.89
N TRP A 258 1.90 -6.58 -34.84
CA TRP A 258 0.96 -7.71 -34.68
C TRP A 258 1.51 -9.08 -35.11
N LYS A 259 2.38 -9.14 -36.13
CA LYS A 259 2.87 -10.43 -36.70
C LYS A 259 3.54 -11.35 -35.66
N PRO A 260 4.36 -10.85 -34.71
CA PRO A 260 4.91 -11.70 -33.64
C PRO A 260 3.87 -12.30 -32.69
N VAL A 261 2.63 -11.78 -32.66
CA VAL A 261 1.51 -12.35 -31.91
C VAL A 261 0.84 -13.47 -32.72
N GLU A 262 0.60 -13.26 -34.01
CA GLU A 262 0.07 -14.28 -34.92
C GLU A 262 1.04 -15.49 -35.06
N ASP A 263 2.36 -15.24 -35.17
CA ASP A 263 3.39 -16.29 -35.22
C ASP A 263 3.44 -17.11 -33.91
N PHE A 264 3.05 -16.51 -32.78
CA PHE A 264 2.87 -17.24 -31.52
C PHE A 264 1.57 -18.06 -31.52
N LEU A 265 0.45 -17.49 -31.98
CA LEU A 265 -0.84 -18.19 -32.04
C LEU A 265 -0.78 -19.42 -32.96
N THR A 266 -0.19 -19.28 -34.15
CA THR A 266 0.02 -20.40 -35.10
C THR A 266 0.90 -21.53 -34.54
N THR A 267 1.79 -21.23 -33.59
CA THR A 267 2.68 -22.22 -32.94
C THR A 267 2.23 -22.62 -31.53
N ALA A 268 1.07 -22.13 -31.06
CA ALA A 268 0.59 -22.31 -29.69
C ALA A 268 0.30 -23.78 -29.35
N GLY A 269 -0.23 -24.58 -30.29
CA GLY A 269 -0.46 -26.01 -30.10
C GLY A 269 0.82 -26.80 -29.81
N ASP A 270 1.89 -26.53 -30.59
CA ASP A 270 3.20 -27.15 -30.35
C ASP A 270 3.85 -26.64 -29.06
N ALA A 271 3.67 -25.36 -28.74
CA ALA A 271 4.14 -24.79 -27.48
C ALA A 271 3.44 -25.44 -26.27
N LYS A 272 2.12 -25.67 -26.36
CA LYS A 272 1.33 -26.40 -25.36
C LYS A 272 1.85 -27.83 -25.20
N ALA A 273 2.03 -28.57 -26.29
CA ALA A 273 2.56 -29.93 -26.27
C ALA A 273 3.95 -30.01 -25.61
N ARG A 274 4.86 -29.07 -25.91
CA ARG A 274 6.19 -28.98 -25.27
C ARG A 274 6.09 -28.67 -23.77
N ALA A 275 5.27 -27.70 -23.37
CA ALA A 275 5.11 -27.30 -21.97
C ALA A 275 4.46 -28.41 -21.11
N ILE A 276 3.49 -29.15 -21.66
CA ILE A 276 2.90 -30.33 -21.03
C ILE A 276 3.96 -31.40 -20.77
N ARG A 277 4.74 -31.78 -21.79
CA ARG A 277 5.84 -32.77 -21.63
C ARG A 277 6.83 -32.33 -20.56
N GLN A 278 7.31 -31.09 -20.61
CA GLN A 278 8.25 -30.56 -19.62
C GLN A 278 7.66 -30.52 -18.20
N THR A 279 6.36 -30.28 -18.05
CA THR A 279 5.69 -30.29 -16.73
C THR A 279 5.57 -31.71 -16.18
N CYS A 280 5.23 -32.69 -17.03
CA CYS A 280 5.19 -34.11 -16.64
C CYS A 280 6.57 -34.65 -16.24
N GLU A 281 7.62 -34.31 -17.00
CA GLU A 281 9.02 -34.66 -16.71
C GLU A 281 9.49 -34.08 -15.35
N ASN A 282 9.19 -32.80 -15.07
CA ASN A 282 9.75 -32.09 -13.90
C ASN A 282 8.92 -32.22 -12.62
N ASN A 283 7.59 -32.08 -12.71
CA ASN A 283 6.72 -31.91 -11.53
C ASN A 283 5.99 -33.19 -11.12
N LEU A 284 5.81 -34.13 -12.05
CA LEU A 284 5.00 -35.35 -11.84
C LEU A 284 5.81 -36.64 -12.00
N GLY A 285 7.13 -36.54 -12.12
CA GLY A 285 8.06 -37.68 -12.07
C GLY A 285 7.94 -38.66 -13.25
N TRP A 286 7.28 -38.26 -14.33
CA TRP A 286 7.10 -39.08 -15.52
C TRP A 286 8.46 -39.36 -16.16
N ARG A 287 8.76 -40.64 -16.41
CA ARG A 287 10.00 -41.07 -17.09
C ARG A 287 9.67 -41.49 -18.50
N ASP A 288 10.33 -40.86 -19.49
CA ASP A 288 10.20 -41.26 -20.88
C ASP A 288 10.63 -42.74 -21.04
N PRO A 289 9.76 -43.64 -21.55
CA PRO A 289 10.13 -45.03 -21.81
C PRO A 289 11.23 -45.17 -22.88
N LYS A 290 11.56 -44.10 -23.62
CA LYS A 290 12.77 -44.00 -24.44
C LYS A 290 13.79 -43.10 -23.72
N PRO A 291 14.92 -43.63 -23.22
CA PRO A 291 15.96 -42.77 -22.66
C PRO A 291 16.50 -41.83 -23.73
N ARG A 292 16.58 -40.53 -23.44
CA ARG A 292 17.38 -39.60 -24.26
C ARG A 292 18.82 -40.10 -24.29
N GLU A 293 19.34 -40.39 -25.48
CA GLU A 293 20.77 -40.44 -25.67
C GLU A 293 21.35 -39.07 -25.32
N LEU A 294 22.10 -39.01 -24.22
CA LEU A 294 22.82 -37.82 -23.80
C LEU A 294 23.86 -37.51 -24.87
N PHE A 295 23.58 -36.52 -25.71
CA PHE A 295 24.54 -35.99 -26.66
C PHE A 295 25.67 -35.29 -25.88
N VAL A 296 26.67 -36.06 -25.46
CA VAL A 296 27.92 -35.54 -24.91
C VAL A 296 28.67 -34.89 -26.07
N PRO A 297 28.88 -33.56 -26.07
CA PRO A 297 29.65 -32.92 -27.13
C PRO A 297 31.09 -33.43 -27.04
N GLU A 298 31.53 -34.18 -28.05
CA GLU A 298 32.90 -34.67 -28.10
C GLU A 298 33.85 -33.48 -28.25
N LEU A 299 34.47 -33.09 -27.14
CA LEU A 299 35.46 -32.02 -27.07
C LEU A 299 36.71 -32.41 -27.88
N LYS A 300 36.69 -32.11 -29.18
CA LYS A 300 37.85 -32.26 -30.06
C LYS A 300 39.03 -31.49 -29.49
N ALA A 301 40.00 -32.23 -28.97
CA ALA A 301 41.19 -31.66 -28.36
C ALA A 301 41.97 -30.83 -29.39
N TYR A 302 42.06 -29.53 -29.17
CA TYR A 302 42.95 -28.67 -29.96
C TYR A 302 44.41 -29.11 -29.74
N PRO A 303 45.21 -29.32 -30.80
CA PRO A 303 46.60 -29.71 -30.65
C PRO A 303 47.41 -28.59 -29.97
N ARG A 304 47.98 -28.88 -28.80
CA ARG A 304 48.89 -27.97 -28.09
C ARG A 304 50.12 -27.71 -28.95
N ALA A 305 50.27 -26.48 -29.44
CA ALA A 305 51.51 -26.04 -30.08
C ALA A 305 52.67 -26.10 -29.07
N ARG A 306 53.64 -27.00 -29.33
CA ARG A 306 54.93 -27.01 -28.62
C ARG A 306 55.67 -25.71 -28.92
N LYS A 307 55.81 -24.83 -27.92
CA LYS A 307 56.82 -23.76 -27.98
C LYS A 307 58.19 -24.38 -27.76
N ASN A 308 59.03 -24.41 -28.80
CA ASN A 308 60.46 -24.64 -28.63
C ASN A 308 61.07 -23.41 -27.95
N THR A 309 61.63 -23.61 -26.76
CA THR A 309 62.48 -22.63 -26.08
C THR A 309 63.91 -22.81 -26.54
N GLN A 310 64.45 -21.86 -27.31
CA GLN A 310 65.90 -21.73 -27.44
C GLN A 310 66.31 -20.28 -27.70
N ASN A 311 67.43 -19.92 -27.06
CA ASN A 311 68.25 -18.72 -27.20
C ASN A 311 67.68 -17.39 -26.66
N LYS A 312 68.30 -16.99 -25.55
CA LYS A 312 68.69 -15.62 -25.19
C LYS A 312 69.52 -15.00 -26.36
N ASP A 313 69.69 -13.69 -26.49
CA ASP A 313 70.53 -12.81 -25.66
C ASP A 313 70.34 -11.33 -26.07
N THR A 314 70.79 -10.39 -25.22
CA THR A 314 71.05 -8.95 -25.48
C THR A 314 69.88 -8.06 -25.95
N GLU A 315 69.78 -6.76 -25.68
CA GLU A 315 70.19 -5.84 -24.60
C GLU A 315 69.82 -4.41 -25.07
N GLN A 316 69.42 -3.54 -24.14
CA GLN A 316 69.58 -2.06 -24.15
C GLN A 316 68.74 -1.11 -25.05
N VAL A 317 68.69 0.14 -24.54
CA VAL A 317 68.38 1.47 -25.13
C VAL A 317 66.93 1.99 -25.13
N ASP A 318 66.55 2.57 -23.98
CA ASP A 318 66.19 3.98 -23.73
C ASP A 318 65.38 4.89 -24.69
N GLU A 319 64.50 5.68 -24.04
CA GLU A 319 64.15 7.11 -24.24
C GLU A 319 63.72 7.67 -25.63
N ARG A 320 62.41 8.02 -25.78
CA ARG A 320 61.85 9.38 -25.53
C ARG A 320 60.41 9.62 -26.03
N ASP A 321 59.79 10.65 -25.45
CA ASP A 321 58.71 11.54 -25.95
C ASP A 321 57.59 11.03 -26.88
N ALA A 322 56.34 11.13 -26.41
CA ALA A 322 55.42 12.22 -26.79
C ALA A 322 54.01 12.02 -26.19
N GLY A 323 53.32 13.11 -25.84
CA GLY A 323 51.93 13.09 -25.36
C GLY A 323 50.90 13.51 -26.43
N MET A 324 49.60 13.37 -26.08
CA MET A 324 48.41 13.58 -26.93
C MET A 324 48.27 12.52 -28.04
N ASP A 325 47.07 12.07 -28.45
CA ASP A 325 45.76 12.72 -28.38
C ASP A 325 44.61 11.69 -28.22
N MET A 326 43.46 12.10 -27.64
CA MET A 326 42.28 11.22 -27.54
C MET A 326 41.45 11.26 -28.84
N ARG A 327 41.36 10.14 -29.58
CA ARG A 327 40.36 10.00 -30.66
C ARG A 327 39.67 8.64 -30.72
N GLN A 328 38.34 8.75 -30.68
CA GLN A 328 37.31 7.84 -31.20
C GLN A 328 37.78 6.67 -32.07
N ASN A 329 37.44 5.45 -31.63
CA ASN A 329 37.34 4.29 -32.52
C ASN A 329 35.87 4.04 -32.90
N SER A 330 35.55 4.32 -34.16
CA SER A 330 34.30 3.96 -34.82
C SER A 330 34.40 2.53 -35.34
N ILE A 331 33.49 1.64 -34.93
CA ILE A 331 33.43 0.27 -35.42
C ILE A 331 32.77 0.27 -36.81
N ARG A 332 33.56 0.02 -37.86
CA ARG A 332 33.03 -0.33 -39.19
C ARG A 332 32.96 -1.84 -39.34
N ASN A 333 31.77 -2.31 -39.71
CA ASN A 333 31.55 -3.71 -40.08
C ASN A 333 32.28 -4.08 -41.37
N HIS A 334 32.74 -5.32 -41.44
CA HIS A 334 32.89 -6.05 -42.70
C HIS A 334 32.11 -7.35 -42.58
N GLY A 335 31.09 -7.51 -43.42
CA GLY A 335 30.39 -8.77 -43.56
C GLY A 335 31.04 -9.62 -44.64
N GLN A 336 31.10 -10.93 -44.43
CA GLN A 336 31.26 -11.88 -45.52
C GLN A 336 30.23 -13.00 -45.40
N ASP A 337 29.49 -13.12 -46.50
CA ASP A 337 28.60 -14.18 -46.92
C ASP A 337 29.10 -15.60 -46.60
N LEU A 338 28.21 -16.43 -46.06
CA LEU A 338 28.34 -17.89 -46.03
C LEU A 338 26.99 -18.56 -46.28
N THR A 339 26.53 -18.50 -47.53
CA THR A 339 25.62 -19.51 -48.06
C THR A 339 26.24 -20.91 -48.00
N ARG A 340 25.67 -21.82 -47.21
CA ARG A 340 26.00 -23.26 -47.25
C ARG A 340 24.73 -24.08 -47.43
N ARG A 341 24.71 -24.93 -48.47
CA ARG A 341 23.63 -25.86 -48.79
C ARG A 341 23.29 -26.74 -47.58
N ALA A 342 22.00 -26.90 -47.31
CA ALA A 342 21.51 -28.01 -46.52
C ALA A 342 21.38 -29.24 -47.44
N GLU A 343 21.99 -30.36 -47.04
CA GLU A 343 21.58 -31.69 -47.51
C GLU A 343 20.61 -32.31 -46.48
N PRO A 344 19.71 -33.21 -46.90
CA PRO A 344 18.59 -33.62 -46.07
C PRO A 344 18.98 -34.71 -45.07
N ASP A 345 19.14 -34.35 -43.80
CA ASP A 345 19.24 -35.36 -42.74
C ASP A 345 17.93 -36.15 -42.60
N ALA A 346 18.08 -37.43 -42.25
CA ALA A 346 17.02 -38.43 -42.39
C ALA A 346 15.77 -38.13 -41.54
N GLN A 347 14.62 -38.60 -42.03
CA GLN A 347 13.30 -38.45 -41.40
C GLN A 347 13.29 -39.02 -39.98
N SER A 348 13.37 -38.13 -38.99
CA SER A 348 12.90 -38.45 -37.65
C SER A 348 11.36 -38.58 -37.70
N ALA A 349 10.85 -39.67 -37.15
CA ALA A 349 9.40 -39.89 -37.07
C ALA A 349 8.73 -38.73 -36.31
N PRO A 350 7.49 -38.34 -36.67
CA PRO A 350 6.81 -37.25 -35.97
C PRO A 350 6.72 -37.58 -34.47
N PRO A 351 6.96 -36.60 -33.57
CA PRO A 351 6.88 -36.85 -32.15
C PRO A 351 5.47 -37.34 -31.80
N ASN A 352 5.38 -38.41 -31.00
CA ASN A 352 4.11 -39.01 -30.57
C ASN A 352 3.10 -37.91 -30.21
N LYS A 353 1.95 -37.92 -30.90
CA LYS A 353 0.89 -36.91 -30.80
C LYS A 353 0.38 -36.86 -29.35
N ILE A 354 0.85 -35.87 -28.58
CA ILE A 354 0.43 -35.66 -27.19
C ILE A 354 -1.04 -35.29 -27.20
N SER A 355 -1.84 -35.93 -26.34
CA SER A 355 -3.26 -35.61 -26.22
C SER A 355 -3.44 -34.35 -25.37
N SER A 356 -3.49 -33.18 -26.02
CA SER A 356 -3.73 -31.88 -25.36
C SER A 356 -5.12 -31.79 -24.70
N SER A 357 -6.05 -32.64 -25.11
CA SER A 357 -7.44 -32.70 -24.65
C SER A 357 -7.63 -32.87 -23.12
N GLY A 358 -6.66 -33.47 -22.42
CA GLY A 358 -6.72 -33.64 -20.96
C GLY A 358 -6.38 -32.39 -20.14
N ILE A 359 -5.88 -31.32 -20.76
CA ILE A 359 -5.43 -30.10 -20.08
C ILE A 359 -6.20 -28.90 -20.67
N PRO A 360 -7.24 -28.38 -19.97
CA PRO A 360 -8.04 -27.26 -20.44
C PRO A 360 -7.21 -25.98 -20.67
N THR A 361 -7.59 -25.19 -21.67
CA THR A 361 -6.94 -23.92 -21.99
C THR A 361 -7.68 -22.76 -21.33
N VAL A 362 -6.92 -21.90 -20.64
CA VAL A 362 -7.36 -20.61 -20.11
C VAL A 362 -6.64 -19.50 -20.88
N VAL A 363 -7.39 -18.56 -21.45
CA VAL A 363 -6.83 -17.42 -22.20
C VAL A 363 -6.83 -16.17 -21.34
N LEU A 364 -5.75 -15.41 -21.38
CA LEU A 364 -5.61 -14.13 -20.70
C LEU A 364 -5.33 -13.04 -21.74
N THR A 365 -6.22 -12.05 -21.80
CA THR A 365 -6.04 -10.81 -22.56
C THR A 365 -6.11 -9.62 -21.61
N HIS A 366 -5.76 -8.43 -22.10
CA HIS A 366 -6.15 -7.20 -21.41
C HIS A 366 -7.52 -6.72 -21.93
N VAL A 367 -7.66 -6.61 -23.25
CA VAL A 367 -8.91 -6.15 -23.88
C VAL A 367 -9.91 -7.33 -23.99
N PRO A 368 -11.18 -7.17 -23.56
CA PRO A 368 -12.24 -8.16 -23.67
C PRO A 368 -12.50 -8.62 -25.11
N LEU A 369 -12.90 -9.88 -25.35
CA LEU A 369 -13.24 -10.32 -26.72
C LEU A 369 -14.52 -9.66 -27.22
N PHE A 370 -14.67 -9.63 -28.55
CA PHE A 370 -15.86 -9.14 -29.23
C PHE A 370 -17.14 -9.75 -28.65
N ARG A 371 -18.17 -8.90 -28.50
CA ARG A 371 -19.52 -9.28 -28.07
C ARG A 371 -20.54 -8.37 -28.75
N ALA A 372 -21.77 -8.83 -28.92
CA ALA A 372 -22.84 -8.01 -29.45
C ALA A 372 -23.13 -6.78 -28.54
N ALA A 373 -23.58 -5.68 -29.14
CA ALA A 373 -23.96 -4.49 -28.38
C ALA A 373 -25.14 -4.81 -27.44
N GLY A 374 -25.02 -4.43 -26.17
CA GLY A 374 -26.05 -4.69 -25.16
C GLY A 374 -26.00 -6.08 -24.53
N THR A 375 -25.00 -6.92 -24.81
CA THR A 375 -24.80 -8.19 -24.10
C THR A 375 -24.64 -7.95 -22.59
N HIS A 376 -25.52 -8.58 -21.80
CA HIS A 376 -25.64 -8.32 -20.37
C HIS A 376 -24.50 -8.94 -19.55
N CYS A 377 -23.76 -8.10 -18.82
CA CYS A 377 -22.55 -8.45 -18.05
C CYS A 377 -22.78 -9.17 -16.71
N GLY A 378 -24.04 -9.38 -16.32
CA GLY A 378 -24.41 -9.99 -15.05
C GLY A 378 -24.64 -8.98 -13.91
N PRO A 379 -25.04 -9.45 -12.71
CA PRO A 379 -25.55 -8.60 -11.63
C PRO A 379 -24.47 -7.89 -10.80
N TYR A 380 -23.18 -8.19 -11.01
CA TYR A 380 -22.06 -7.64 -10.23
C TYR A 380 -21.40 -6.40 -10.87
N ARG A 381 -21.87 -6.00 -12.06
CA ARG A 381 -21.50 -4.73 -12.70
C ARG A 381 -22.11 -3.56 -11.93
N GLU A 382 -21.34 -2.51 -11.68
CA GLU A 382 -21.81 -1.28 -11.04
C GLU A 382 -22.44 -0.28 -12.03
N ARG A 383 -21.91 -0.22 -13.25
CA ARG A 383 -22.27 0.79 -14.27
C ARG A 383 -22.88 0.17 -15.51
N ASP A 384 -24.10 0.61 -15.82
CA ASP A 384 -24.88 0.12 -16.97
C ASP A 384 -25.05 -1.42 -16.94
N THR A 385 -25.59 -2.01 -18.00
CA THR A 385 -25.84 -3.46 -18.08
C THR A 385 -24.83 -4.20 -18.97
N ALA A 386 -24.08 -3.49 -19.80
CA ALA A 386 -23.22 -4.02 -20.86
C ALA A 386 -22.00 -3.13 -21.08
N ILE A 387 -20.94 -3.70 -21.66
CA ILE A 387 -19.80 -2.92 -22.16
C ILE A 387 -20.22 -2.17 -23.43
N PRO A 388 -20.08 -0.83 -23.49
CA PRO A 388 -20.40 -0.07 -24.70
C PRO A 388 -19.33 -0.33 -25.77
N LEU A 389 -19.77 -0.62 -27.00
CA LEU A 389 -18.88 -0.81 -28.15
C LEU A 389 -18.37 0.55 -28.64
N GLN A 390 -17.28 1.03 -28.03
CA GLN A 390 -16.64 2.31 -28.35
C GLN A 390 -15.14 2.11 -28.61
N ALA A 391 -14.59 3.00 -29.42
CA ALA A 391 -13.18 3.08 -29.79
C ALA A 391 -12.78 4.54 -29.92
N GLY A 392 -11.50 4.84 -29.70
CA GLY A 392 -10.98 6.20 -29.84
C GLY A 392 -9.47 6.22 -30.04
N TYR A 393 -8.85 7.37 -29.74
CA TYR A 393 -7.40 7.49 -29.83
C TYR A 393 -6.73 6.62 -28.76
N GLN A 394 -6.02 5.59 -29.22
CA GLN A 394 -5.26 4.64 -28.40
C GLN A 394 -6.08 3.80 -27.39
N TYR A 395 -7.38 3.58 -27.60
CA TYR A 395 -8.20 2.63 -26.82
C TYR A 395 -9.36 2.03 -27.62
N GLN A 396 -9.84 0.86 -27.20
CA GLN A 396 -11.02 0.20 -27.76
C GLN A 396 -11.58 -0.85 -26.77
N ASN A 397 -12.81 -0.65 -26.29
CA ASN A 397 -13.36 -1.36 -25.12
C ASN A 397 -13.54 -2.88 -25.30
N VAL A 398 -13.59 -3.38 -26.54
CA VAL A 398 -13.60 -4.81 -26.86
C VAL A 398 -12.84 -5.05 -28.17
N LEU A 399 -12.22 -6.21 -28.33
CA LEU A 399 -11.57 -6.62 -29.57
C LEU A 399 -12.58 -6.68 -30.74
N THR A 400 -12.07 -6.57 -31.97
CA THR A 400 -12.90 -6.70 -33.17
C THR A 400 -13.37 -8.14 -33.38
N PRO A 401 -14.42 -8.38 -34.19
CA PRO A 401 -14.84 -9.74 -34.54
C PRO A 401 -13.71 -10.56 -35.19
N LEU A 402 -12.90 -9.92 -36.05
CA LEU A 402 -11.80 -10.56 -36.76
C LEU A 402 -10.72 -11.03 -35.79
N VAL A 403 -10.20 -10.12 -34.94
CA VAL A 403 -9.16 -10.47 -33.97
C VAL A 403 -9.65 -11.50 -32.95
N SER A 404 -10.90 -11.40 -32.50
CA SER A 404 -11.48 -12.36 -31.55
C SER A 404 -11.64 -13.75 -32.19
N GLN A 405 -12.12 -13.82 -33.43
CA GLN A 405 -12.24 -15.07 -34.17
C GLN A 405 -10.87 -15.67 -34.47
N ASP A 406 -9.87 -14.86 -34.79
CA ASP A 406 -8.50 -15.33 -35.07
C ASP A 406 -7.87 -16.03 -33.86
N ILE A 407 -7.94 -15.39 -32.68
CA ILE A 407 -7.48 -15.97 -31.41
C ILE A 407 -8.14 -17.34 -31.17
N ILE A 408 -9.47 -17.40 -31.23
CA ILE A 408 -10.21 -18.65 -30.94
C ILE A 408 -9.95 -19.74 -31.99
N THR A 409 -9.79 -19.36 -33.26
CA THR A 409 -9.54 -20.32 -34.35
C THR A 409 -8.17 -20.98 -34.21
N HIS A 410 -7.13 -20.20 -33.89
CA HIS A 410 -5.77 -20.70 -33.68
C HIS A 410 -5.62 -21.55 -32.40
N LEU A 411 -6.37 -21.24 -31.34
CA LEU A 411 -6.30 -21.98 -30.07
C LEU A 411 -7.14 -23.26 -30.05
N HIS A 412 -7.94 -23.51 -31.09
CA HIS A 412 -8.83 -24.66 -31.25
C HIS A 412 -9.86 -24.83 -30.10
N GLN A 413 -10.65 -25.90 -30.13
CA GLN A 413 -11.82 -26.11 -29.25
C GLN A 413 -11.48 -26.46 -27.79
N GLU A 414 -10.29 -26.10 -27.31
CA GLU A 414 -9.79 -26.41 -25.96
C GLU A 414 -9.92 -25.24 -24.97
N VAL A 415 -10.35 -24.05 -25.42
CA VAL A 415 -10.56 -22.87 -24.58
C VAL A 415 -11.81 -23.06 -23.72
N THR A 416 -11.63 -23.14 -22.39
CA THR A 416 -12.73 -23.27 -21.42
C THR A 416 -13.05 -21.98 -20.70
N MET A 417 -12.05 -21.10 -20.53
CA MET A 417 -12.17 -19.87 -19.74
C MET A 417 -11.31 -18.76 -20.34
N ILE A 418 -11.80 -17.53 -20.30
CA ILE A 418 -11.11 -16.32 -20.75
C ILE A 418 -11.17 -15.27 -19.65
N TYR A 419 -10.07 -14.55 -19.42
CA TYR A 419 -10.03 -13.42 -18.50
C TYR A 419 -9.48 -12.16 -19.19
N SER A 420 -10.16 -11.03 -18.98
CA SER A 420 -9.83 -9.69 -19.52
C SER A 420 -9.84 -8.64 -18.40
N GLY A 421 -9.44 -7.38 -18.67
CA GLY A 421 -9.32 -6.30 -17.66
C GLY A 421 -9.92 -4.93 -18.07
N ASP A 422 -9.60 -4.43 -19.27
CA ASP A 422 -9.73 -3.02 -19.75
C ASP A 422 -11.04 -2.26 -19.40
N ASP A 423 -12.19 -2.92 -19.23
CA ASP A 423 -13.46 -2.23 -18.88
C ASP A 423 -13.53 -1.74 -17.41
N HIS A 424 -12.58 -2.16 -16.56
CA HIS A 424 -12.49 -1.87 -15.13
C HIS A 424 -13.65 -2.38 -14.24
N ASP A 425 -14.84 -2.67 -14.78
CA ASP A 425 -15.99 -3.21 -14.06
C ASP A 425 -16.15 -4.73 -14.31
N TYR A 426 -16.90 -5.42 -13.47
CA TYR A 426 -17.14 -6.85 -13.66
C TYR A 426 -18.04 -7.07 -14.88
N CYS A 427 -17.64 -8.00 -15.75
CA CYS A 427 -18.50 -8.50 -16.81
C CYS A 427 -18.30 -10.01 -16.97
N GLU A 428 -19.38 -10.80 -16.86
CA GLU A 428 -19.35 -12.24 -17.08
C GLU A 428 -20.31 -12.62 -18.20
N ILE A 429 -19.79 -13.31 -19.23
CA ILE A 429 -20.55 -13.73 -20.41
C ILE A 429 -20.13 -15.15 -20.86
N GLU A 430 -20.99 -15.80 -21.64
CA GLU A 430 -20.70 -17.05 -22.36
C GLU A 430 -20.78 -16.77 -23.87
N HIS A 431 -19.66 -16.94 -24.59
CA HIS A 431 -19.60 -16.68 -26.02
C HIS A 431 -20.25 -17.81 -26.81
N ASN A 432 -21.51 -17.60 -27.20
CA ASN A 432 -22.29 -18.60 -27.96
C ASN A 432 -21.90 -18.65 -29.44
N GLU A 433 -21.23 -17.60 -29.92
CA GLU A 433 -20.64 -17.44 -31.25
C GLU A 433 -19.41 -18.33 -31.48
N PHE A 434 -18.72 -18.75 -30.42
CA PHE A 434 -17.47 -19.52 -30.49
C PHE A 434 -17.67 -21.01 -30.22
N THR A 435 -16.93 -21.85 -30.94
CA THR A 435 -16.91 -23.31 -30.72
C THR A 435 -16.39 -23.63 -29.33
N GLY A 436 -17.14 -24.42 -28.56
CA GLY A 436 -16.80 -24.77 -27.17
C GLY A 436 -17.51 -23.91 -26.12
N ARG A 437 -18.09 -22.76 -26.53
CA ARG A 437 -18.76 -21.78 -25.66
C ARG A 437 -17.91 -21.35 -24.45
N PRO A 438 -16.74 -20.75 -24.69
CA PRO A 438 -15.89 -20.29 -23.60
C PRO A 438 -16.60 -19.22 -22.79
N ARG A 439 -16.44 -19.28 -21.46
CA ARG A 439 -16.88 -18.22 -20.54
C ARG A 439 -15.79 -17.18 -20.43
N GLU A 440 -16.15 -15.90 -20.56
CA GLU A 440 -15.25 -14.78 -20.28
C GLU A 440 -15.67 -14.08 -18.98
N ILE A 441 -14.69 -13.78 -18.13
CA ILE A 441 -14.83 -12.82 -17.04
C ILE A 441 -13.86 -11.66 -17.29
N THR A 442 -14.42 -10.47 -17.55
CA THR A 442 -13.70 -9.21 -17.40
C THR A 442 -13.56 -8.92 -15.92
N VAL A 443 -12.31 -8.92 -15.46
CA VAL A 443 -11.93 -8.79 -14.05
C VAL A 443 -12.00 -7.33 -13.66
N LYS A 444 -12.74 -7.06 -12.59
CA LYS A 444 -12.89 -5.72 -12.02
C LYS A 444 -11.55 -5.14 -11.57
N SER A 445 -11.31 -3.87 -11.87
CA SER A 445 -10.07 -3.16 -11.51
C SER A 445 -9.81 -3.23 -10.01
N MET A 446 -8.53 -3.38 -9.64
CA MET A 446 -8.07 -3.29 -8.26
C MET A 446 -8.00 -1.84 -7.76
N SER A 447 -8.03 -0.85 -8.65
CA SER A 447 -7.80 0.56 -8.34
C SER A 447 -9.11 1.34 -8.15
N TRP A 448 -9.27 1.97 -6.98
CA TRP A 448 -10.42 2.85 -6.68
C TRP A 448 -10.43 4.18 -7.46
N ALA A 449 -9.39 4.44 -8.26
CA ALA A 449 -9.29 5.65 -9.08
C ALA A 449 -9.86 5.48 -10.50
N MET A 450 -10.17 4.26 -10.93
CA MET A 450 -10.52 3.91 -12.33
C MET A 450 -12.03 3.93 -12.61
N GLY A 451 -12.74 4.83 -11.94
CA GLY A 451 -14.17 5.05 -12.18
C GLY A 451 -15.11 4.03 -11.53
N ILE A 452 -14.64 3.12 -10.69
CA ILE A 452 -15.49 2.18 -9.95
C ILE A 452 -15.58 2.54 -8.47
N ARG A 453 -16.69 2.20 -7.81
CA ARG A 453 -16.92 2.52 -6.40
C ARG A 453 -16.35 1.46 -5.46
N ILE A 454 -16.42 0.18 -5.85
CA ILE A 454 -16.04 -0.95 -5.00
C ILE A 454 -15.05 -1.83 -5.79
N PRO A 455 -13.74 -1.55 -5.74
CA PRO A 455 -12.73 -2.30 -6.50
C PRO A 455 -12.78 -3.81 -6.25
N GLY A 456 -12.18 -4.59 -7.13
CA GLY A 456 -12.22 -6.05 -7.06
C GLY A 456 -10.88 -6.71 -7.39
N VAL A 457 -10.84 -8.02 -7.14
CA VAL A 457 -9.90 -8.97 -7.75
C VAL A 457 -10.66 -10.27 -8.02
N GLN A 458 -10.26 -11.00 -9.05
CA GLN A 458 -10.89 -12.29 -9.36
C GLN A 458 -10.07 -13.43 -8.74
N LEU A 459 -10.72 -14.25 -7.92
CA LEU A 459 -10.14 -15.46 -7.35
C LEU A 459 -10.57 -16.66 -8.19
N VAL A 460 -9.59 -17.48 -8.56
CA VAL A 460 -9.80 -18.68 -9.38
C VAL A 460 -9.22 -19.87 -8.65
N SER A 461 -10.06 -20.88 -8.48
CA SER A 461 -9.68 -22.18 -7.91
C SER A 461 -9.64 -23.20 -9.03
N LEU A 462 -8.50 -23.86 -9.20
CA LEU A 462 -8.26 -24.81 -10.27
C LEU A 462 -8.07 -26.21 -9.69
N TRP A 463 -8.82 -27.19 -10.19
CA TRP A 463 -8.55 -28.59 -9.85
C TRP A 463 -8.81 -29.49 -11.05
N ASN A 464 -7.72 -30.04 -11.60
CA ASN A 464 -7.77 -30.99 -12.72
C ASN A 464 -6.90 -32.22 -12.37
N PRO A 465 -7.50 -33.40 -12.08
CA PRO A 465 -6.76 -34.62 -11.75
C PRO A 465 -6.21 -35.28 -13.02
N VAL A 466 -5.06 -34.80 -13.49
CA VAL A 466 -4.39 -35.30 -14.71
C VAL A 466 -3.42 -36.44 -14.38
N ASN A 467 -3.48 -37.51 -15.17
CA ASN A 467 -2.43 -38.54 -15.19
C ASN A 467 -1.53 -38.34 -16.42
N CYS A 468 -0.24 -38.06 -16.19
CA CYS A 468 0.74 -37.88 -17.25
C CYS A 468 0.89 -39.09 -18.17
N ASP A 469 0.74 -40.32 -17.67
CA ASP A 469 0.83 -41.53 -18.51
C ASP A 469 -0.30 -41.57 -19.56
N GLN A 470 -1.50 -41.07 -19.22
CA GLN A 470 -2.65 -41.01 -20.13
C GLN A 470 -2.47 -39.91 -21.18
N VAL A 471 -2.04 -38.71 -20.75
CA VAL A 471 -1.78 -37.56 -21.63
C VAL A 471 -0.64 -37.85 -22.62
N MET A 472 0.46 -38.44 -22.14
CA MET A 472 1.61 -38.82 -22.96
C MET A 472 1.37 -40.09 -23.79
N GLY A 473 0.46 -40.97 -23.34
CA GLY A 473 0.01 -42.16 -24.07
C GLY A 473 -0.94 -41.88 -25.24
N GLY A 474 -1.37 -40.63 -25.44
CA GLY A 474 -2.17 -40.23 -26.59
C GLY A 474 -3.64 -40.66 -26.55
N GLN A 475 -4.17 -41.06 -25.39
CA GLN A 475 -5.61 -41.29 -25.23
C GLN A 475 -6.37 -39.97 -25.32
N GLU A 476 -7.43 -39.90 -26.14
CA GLU A 476 -8.37 -38.79 -26.11
C GLU A 476 -9.13 -38.82 -24.79
N MET A 477 -9.00 -37.74 -24.01
CA MET A 477 -9.70 -37.56 -22.75
C MET A 477 -10.79 -36.51 -22.95
N SER A 478 -11.97 -36.72 -22.38
CA SER A 478 -13.00 -35.69 -22.36
C SER A 478 -12.51 -34.51 -21.52
N VAL A 479 -12.43 -33.31 -22.12
CA VAL A 479 -12.13 -32.05 -21.40
C VAL A 479 -13.08 -31.92 -20.21
N PRO A 480 -12.61 -31.97 -18.94
CA PRO A 480 -13.50 -31.87 -17.81
C PRO A 480 -13.91 -30.40 -17.63
N ARG A 481 -15.22 -30.13 -17.75
CA ARG A 481 -15.77 -28.77 -17.79
C ARG A 481 -15.75 -28.05 -16.44
N ASP A 482 -15.78 -28.81 -15.34
CA ASP A 482 -15.89 -28.28 -13.98
C ASP A 482 -14.53 -28.23 -13.25
N THR A 483 -13.46 -27.90 -13.97
CA THR A 483 -12.08 -27.81 -13.44
C THR A 483 -11.68 -26.42 -12.93
N VAL A 484 -12.51 -25.41 -13.21
CA VAL A 484 -12.31 -24.01 -12.86
C VAL A 484 -13.49 -23.49 -12.05
N GLN A 485 -13.25 -23.00 -10.83
CA GLN A 485 -14.24 -22.29 -10.01
C GLN A 485 -13.83 -20.83 -9.81
N ASN A 486 -14.80 -19.93 -9.90
CA ASN A 486 -14.60 -18.48 -9.96
C ASN A 486 -15.29 -17.77 -8.79
N HIS A 487 -14.62 -16.75 -8.22
CA HIS A 487 -15.18 -15.91 -7.16
C HIS A 487 -14.65 -14.47 -7.23
N LEU A 488 -15.56 -13.51 -7.44
CA LEU A 488 -15.27 -12.09 -7.35
C LEU A 488 -15.04 -11.68 -5.89
N CYS A 489 -13.82 -11.27 -5.56
CA CYS A 489 -13.48 -10.73 -4.25
C CYS A 489 -13.54 -9.20 -4.27
N LEU A 490 -14.56 -8.63 -3.61
CA LEU A 490 -14.72 -7.18 -3.50
C LEU A 490 -13.79 -6.58 -2.43
N LEU A 491 -13.17 -5.46 -2.76
CA LEU A 491 -12.25 -4.68 -1.94
C LEU A 491 -12.96 -3.48 -1.28
N PRO A 492 -12.32 -2.78 -0.31
CA PRO A 492 -12.94 -1.68 0.41
C PRO A 492 -13.32 -0.48 -0.47
N ASP A 493 -14.50 0.09 -0.22
CA ASP A 493 -14.88 1.43 -0.71
C ASP A 493 -14.07 2.52 0.02
N GLN A 494 -12.96 2.93 -0.58
CA GLN A 494 -12.07 3.96 -0.03
C GLN A 494 -12.74 5.33 0.10
N LEU A 495 -13.60 5.70 -0.86
CA LEU A 495 -14.31 6.97 -0.84
C LEU A 495 -15.40 6.97 0.25
N GLY A 496 -16.01 5.82 0.53
CA GLY A 496 -16.95 5.62 1.64
C GLY A 496 -16.30 5.74 3.01
N ILE A 497 -15.06 5.28 3.16
CA ILE A 497 -14.24 5.50 4.36
C ILE A 497 -14.00 7.01 4.55
N PHE A 498 -13.55 7.72 3.50
CA PHE A 498 -13.33 9.17 3.57
C PHE A 498 -14.61 9.97 3.85
N ILE A 499 -15.76 9.61 3.27
CA ILE A 499 -17.06 10.24 3.57
C ILE A 499 -17.42 10.07 5.05
N ARG A 500 -17.19 8.89 5.65
CA ARG A 500 -17.43 8.66 7.09
C ARG A 500 -16.48 9.46 7.99
N TYR A 501 -15.23 9.67 7.56
CA TYR A 501 -14.32 10.59 8.26
C TYR A 501 -14.84 12.04 8.21
N ALA A 502 -15.32 12.50 7.06
CA ALA A 502 -15.93 13.82 6.92
C ALA A 502 -17.20 13.98 7.78
N GLN A 503 -18.08 12.98 7.80
CA GLN A 503 -19.27 12.95 8.68
C GLN A 503 -18.88 13.00 10.16
N THR A 504 -17.86 12.24 10.57
CA THR A 504 -17.34 12.23 11.94
C THR A 504 -16.73 13.59 12.32
N LEU A 505 -16.07 14.28 11.38
CA LEU A 505 -15.56 15.62 11.56
C LEU A 505 -16.67 16.66 11.75
N VAL A 506 -17.71 16.64 10.91
CA VAL A 506 -18.88 17.52 11.05
C VAL A 506 -19.56 17.30 12.41
N LEU A 507 -19.79 16.05 12.81
CA LEU A 507 -20.34 15.70 14.12
C LEU A 507 -19.45 16.21 15.27
N THR A 508 -18.14 16.04 15.16
CA THR A 508 -17.14 16.52 16.14
C THR A 508 -17.23 18.04 16.30
N LEU A 509 -17.28 18.78 15.18
CA LEU A 509 -17.38 20.24 15.19
C LEU A 509 -18.70 20.70 15.83
N ILE A 510 -19.83 20.08 15.50
CA ILE A 510 -21.14 20.38 16.10
C ILE A 510 -21.09 20.17 17.63
N ILE A 511 -20.54 19.05 18.11
CA ILE A 511 -20.41 18.77 19.54
C ILE A 511 -19.54 19.81 20.25
N ILE A 512 -18.39 20.19 19.67
CA ILE A 512 -17.49 21.20 20.24
C ILE A 512 -18.14 22.59 20.24
N ILE A 513 -18.90 22.95 19.19
CA ILE A 513 -19.66 24.21 19.12
C ILE A 513 -20.74 24.25 20.22
N ILE A 514 -21.54 23.19 20.37
CA ILE A 514 -22.57 23.11 21.42
C ILE A 514 -21.93 23.21 22.82
N ALA A 515 -20.83 22.48 23.06
CA ALA A 515 -20.09 22.56 24.32
C ALA A 515 -19.55 23.98 24.59
N THR A 516 -19.08 24.67 23.54
CA THR A 516 -18.59 26.06 23.61
C THR A 516 -19.70 27.07 23.92
N ILE A 517 -20.90 26.90 23.34
CA ILE A 517 -22.07 27.74 23.63
C ILE A 517 -22.52 27.53 25.07
N ARG A 518 -22.53 26.28 25.54
CA ARG A 518 -22.88 25.90 26.93
C ARG A 518 -21.81 26.31 27.95
N TYR A 519 -20.57 26.56 27.53
CA TYR A 519 -19.49 27.00 28.42
C TYR A 519 -19.77 28.39 29.00
N LYS A 520 -19.80 28.46 30.34
CA LYS A 520 -19.94 29.69 31.13
C LYS A 520 -18.57 30.07 31.71
N PRO A 521 -17.86 31.08 31.16
CA PRO A 521 -16.52 31.43 31.63
C PRO A 521 -16.50 31.97 33.07
N SER A 522 -17.56 32.65 33.52
CA SER A 522 -17.66 33.23 34.87
C SER A 522 -17.61 32.17 35.98
N SER A 523 -18.21 31.00 35.75
CA SER A 523 -18.24 29.89 36.73
C SER A 523 -16.88 29.22 36.95
N ALA A 524 -15.86 29.54 36.14
CA ALA A 524 -14.47 29.12 36.35
C ALA A 524 -13.65 30.16 37.13
N ALA A 525 -14.18 31.35 37.39
CA ALA A 525 -13.54 32.40 38.18
C ALA A 525 -14.02 32.41 39.65
N ASP A 526 -15.31 32.13 39.91
CA ASP A 526 -15.89 32.16 41.27
C ASP A 526 -15.27 31.14 42.25
N TYR A 527 -14.64 30.08 41.74
CA TYR A 527 -13.90 29.11 42.58
C TYR A 527 -12.61 29.69 43.23
N GLN A 528 -12.32 30.99 43.10
CA GLN A 528 -11.20 31.67 43.76
C GLN A 528 -11.59 32.68 44.85
N HIS A 529 -12.87 32.94 45.15
CA HIS A 529 -13.24 33.88 46.23
C HIS A 529 -13.90 33.28 47.48
N GLY A 530 -14.26 32.00 47.49
CA GLY A 530 -14.75 31.28 48.68
C GLY A 530 -13.66 30.42 49.33
N GLY A 531 -12.75 31.00 50.13
CA GLY A 531 -11.63 30.19 50.65
C GLY A 531 -10.62 30.84 51.59
N HIS A 532 -11.05 31.63 52.59
CA HIS A 532 -10.24 31.88 53.79
C HIS A 532 -11.14 32.27 54.98
N PRO A 533 -11.48 31.34 55.90
CA PRO A 533 -11.83 31.75 57.25
C PRO A 533 -10.56 32.32 57.89
N LYS A 534 -10.64 33.56 58.39
CA LYS A 534 -9.55 34.13 59.19
C LYS A 534 -9.52 33.38 60.52
N SER A 535 -8.41 32.70 60.82
CA SER A 535 -8.15 32.16 62.14
C SER A 535 -7.59 33.27 63.03
N ASP A 536 -8.31 33.61 64.10
CA ASP A 536 -7.82 34.56 65.11
C ASP A 536 -6.57 34.02 65.82
N PRO A 537 -5.56 34.86 66.11
CA PRO A 537 -4.38 34.43 66.85
C PRO A 537 -4.69 34.29 68.35
N LEU A 538 -4.44 33.11 68.91
CA LEU A 538 -4.61 32.84 70.33
C LEU A 538 -3.36 33.18 71.14
N LEU A 539 -3.56 34.08 72.13
CA LEU A 539 -2.80 34.25 73.37
C LEU A 539 -1.43 34.97 73.32
N PRO A 540 -1.01 35.60 74.45
CA PRO A 540 -0.14 36.77 74.42
C PRO A 540 1.26 36.55 75.00
N LEU A 541 2.19 37.44 74.64
CA LEU A 541 3.44 37.65 75.37
C LEU A 541 3.41 39.02 76.05
N THR A 542 3.12 39.00 77.35
CA THR A 542 3.26 40.14 78.26
C THR A 542 4.74 40.42 78.55
N LYS A 543 5.17 41.68 78.42
CA LYS A 543 6.16 42.25 79.34
C LYS A 543 6.10 43.78 79.39
N ASP A 544 5.59 44.31 80.49
CA ASP A 544 5.68 45.73 80.84
C ASP A 544 7.07 46.07 81.38
N HIS A 545 7.57 47.28 81.07
CA HIS A 545 7.93 48.33 82.04
C HIS A 545 8.52 49.58 81.30
N PRO A 546 8.60 50.77 81.92
CA PRO A 546 8.07 51.96 81.24
C PRO A 546 9.01 53.18 81.21
N SER A 547 8.45 54.28 80.69
CA SER A 547 8.75 55.67 81.07
C SER A 547 10.09 56.29 80.67
N ARG A 548 10.03 57.26 79.74
CA ARG A 548 10.43 58.67 79.98
C ARG A 548 9.82 59.65 78.97
N HIS A 549 9.07 60.61 79.49
CA HIS A 549 8.70 61.90 78.86
C HIS A 549 9.87 62.91 79.01
N PRO A 550 9.82 64.19 78.54
CA PRO A 550 8.74 64.93 77.83
C PRO A 550 9.20 65.53 76.46
N ALA A 551 8.33 65.96 75.54
CA ALA A 551 7.72 67.31 75.38
C ALA A 551 7.62 67.57 73.85
N SER A 552 6.76 68.40 73.23
CA SER A 552 5.52 69.10 73.63
C SER A 552 4.90 69.82 72.39
N HIS A 553 3.57 69.83 72.23
CA HIS A 553 2.76 70.73 71.33
C HIS A 553 2.98 70.55 69.79
N THR A 554 2.05 70.72 68.83
CA THR A 554 0.58 71.00 68.72
C THR A 554 0.18 70.72 67.24
N SER A 555 -1.07 70.63 66.74
CA SER A 555 -2.46 70.70 67.26
C SER A 555 -3.48 70.25 66.17
N SER A 556 -4.68 69.79 66.57
CA SER A 556 -5.93 69.64 65.75
C SER A 556 -5.92 68.65 64.55
N THR A 557 -6.99 67.92 64.22
CA THR A 557 -8.43 68.20 64.37
C THR A 557 -9.30 66.91 64.33
N SER A 558 -10.41 66.86 65.10
CA SER A 558 -11.67 66.08 64.88
C SER A 558 -11.61 64.53 64.69
N SER A 559 -12.63 63.71 64.95
CA SER A 559 -13.88 63.67 65.78
C SER A 559 -14.35 62.19 65.69
N THR A 560 -14.89 61.51 66.69
CA THR A 560 -16.30 61.55 67.17
C THR A 560 -16.47 60.54 68.33
N SER A 561 -17.62 60.58 69.02
CA SER A 561 -17.87 59.90 70.30
C SER A 561 -18.97 58.82 70.26
N SER A 562 -19.00 58.06 71.36
CA SER A 562 -20.17 57.44 72.02
C SER A 562 -20.78 56.15 71.45
N VAL A 563 -21.15 55.30 72.43
CA VAL A 563 -21.65 53.93 72.37
C VAL A 563 -22.92 53.89 73.22
N LEU A 564 -23.90 53.01 72.92
CA LEU A 564 -24.54 52.09 73.90
C LEU A 564 -25.86 51.48 73.40
N GLY A 565 -26.11 50.24 73.83
CA GLY A 565 -27.36 49.51 73.61
C GLY A 565 -27.17 47.99 73.60
N HIS A 566 -27.20 47.38 74.80
CA HIS A 566 -27.78 46.08 75.20
C HIS A 566 -28.17 44.99 74.14
N HIS A 567 -28.22 43.69 74.44
CA HIS A 567 -28.43 43.00 75.73
C HIS A 567 -27.66 41.64 75.79
N GLN A 568 -27.85 40.91 76.89
CA GLN A 568 -27.03 39.80 77.39
C GLN A 568 -27.77 38.43 77.32
N ASN A 569 -27.05 37.34 77.67
CA ASN A 569 -27.56 36.02 78.11
C ASN A 569 -28.17 35.07 77.02
N ASP A 570 -28.11 33.72 77.12
CA ASP A 570 -27.53 32.85 78.16
C ASP A 570 -27.23 31.39 77.70
N THR A 571 -26.25 30.75 78.36
CA THR A 571 -26.17 29.33 78.78
C THR A 571 -26.19 28.06 77.87
N TYR A 572 -25.14 27.24 78.10
CA TYR A 572 -25.12 25.81 78.49
C TYR A 572 -25.28 24.59 77.54
N LEU A 573 -24.57 23.52 78.00
CA LEU A 573 -24.66 22.06 77.72
C LEU A 573 -24.17 21.58 76.33
N SER A 574 -23.00 20.94 76.14
CA SER A 574 -22.21 19.94 76.90
C SER A 574 -22.56 18.46 76.64
N THR A 575 -21.49 17.68 76.43
CA THR A 575 -21.31 16.20 76.46
C THR A 575 -21.49 15.44 75.14
N ARG A 576 -20.80 14.31 74.85
CA ARG A 576 -19.88 13.40 75.60
C ARG A 576 -18.92 12.74 74.56
N LYS A 577 -17.65 12.40 74.90
CA LYS A 577 -17.12 11.03 75.18
C LYS A 577 -17.52 9.92 74.17
N SER A 578 -16.68 8.92 73.83
CA SER A 578 -15.31 8.56 74.28
C SER A 578 -14.79 7.30 73.54
N ASN A 579 -13.47 7.08 73.60
CA ASN A 579 -12.75 5.80 73.43
C ASN A 579 -12.81 5.09 72.05
N GLY A 580 -11.77 4.35 71.65
CA GLY A 580 -10.47 4.15 72.29
C GLY A 580 -9.74 2.91 71.76
N ASN A 581 -8.55 2.65 72.29
CA ASN A 581 -7.65 1.51 72.02
C ASN A 581 -7.18 1.30 70.56
N GLY A 582 -5.93 0.93 70.31
CA GLY A 582 -4.83 0.71 71.25
C GLY A 582 -3.65 -0.02 70.60
N SER A 583 -2.62 -0.31 71.40
CA SER A 583 -1.44 -1.12 71.05
C SER A 583 -0.46 -0.51 70.02
N SER A 584 0.86 -0.74 70.12
CA SER A 584 1.67 -1.37 71.18
C SER A 584 3.15 -1.25 70.84
N TYR A 585 3.98 -0.63 71.72
CA TYR A 585 5.43 -0.86 71.98
C TYR A 585 6.43 -0.93 70.78
N GLY A 586 7.70 -0.54 70.86
CA GLY A 586 8.54 0.04 71.92
C GLY A 586 9.82 0.62 71.26
N ASN A 587 10.47 1.64 71.83
CA ASN A 587 11.53 1.57 72.85
C ASN A 587 13.00 1.61 72.33
N ILE A 588 13.55 2.85 72.29
CA ILE A 588 14.90 3.28 72.73
C ILE A 588 16.17 2.73 71.94
N PRO A 589 17.42 3.25 72.11
CA PRO A 589 17.93 4.27 71.17
C PRO A 589 19.43 4.15 70.69
N ALA A 590 19.85 5.21 69.97
CA ALA A 590 21.16 5.91 70.06
C ALA A 590 22.39 5.42 69.27
N SER A 591 23.28 6.40 69.01
CA SER A 591 24.66 6.28 68.48
C SER A 591 24.76 5.92 66.97
N SER A 592 25.63 6.51 66.14
CA SER A 592 26.63 7.59 66.31
C SER A 592 27.16 8.13 64.97
N ARG A 593 27.56 9.41 64.96
CA ARG A 593 28.72 10.02 64.25
C ARG A 593 28.99 9.67 62.76
N SER A 594 28.68 10.66 61.91
CA SER A 594 29.58 11.33 60.94
C SER A 594 30.78 10.59 60.30
N SER A 595 30.84 10.60 58.97
CA SER A 595 31.89 11.31 58.19
C SER A 595 31.57 11.35 56.68
N SER A 596 31.90 12.46 56.01
CA SER A 596 31.74 12.65 54.55
C SER A 596 32.74 11.82 53.72
N PRO A 597 32.52 11.71 52.40
CA PRO A 597 33.58 12.15 51.48
C PRO A 597 33.11 13.00 50.28
N SER A 598 34.10 13.58 49.61
CA SER A 598 34.05 14.65 48.61
C SER A 598 33.87 14.20 47.14
N LYS A 599 33.57 15.18 46.26
CA LYS A 599 33.53 15.02 44.78
C LYS A 599 34.93 15.08 44.13
N PRO A 600 35.10 14.49 42.93
CA PRO A 600 36.17 14.81 41.96
C PRO A 600 35.68 15.68 40.76
N PRO A 601 36.56 16.15 39.83
CA PRO A 601 36.37 17.40 39.06
C PRO A 601 36.21 17.29 37.51
N TYR A 602 36.17 18.47 36.85
CA TYR A 602 36.05 18.79 35.40
C TYR A 602 37.17 18.26 34.47
N PRO A 603 37.09 18.46 33.13
CA PRO A 603 37.87 19.57 32.50
C PRO A 603 37.40 20.17 31.13
N TYR A 604 38.01 21.33 30.73
CA TYR A 604 38.06 22.01 29.37
C TYR A 604 36.73 22.49 28.71
N ALA A 605 36.59 23.45 27.77
CA ALA A 605 37.34 24.62 27.21
C ALA A 605 36.44 25.32 26.13
N ALA A 606 36.68 26.52 25.54
CA ALA A 606 37.31 27.81 25.92
C ALA A 606 37.05 28.89 24.80
N GLY A 607 37.11 30.20 25.11
CA GLY A 607 37.05 31.34 24.14
C GLY A 607 35.64 31.92 23.85
N THR A 608 35.43 33.22 23.56
CA THR A 608 36.30 34.42 23.49
C THR A 608 35.50 35.74 23.64
N ASP A 609 36.16 36.76 24.21
CA ASP A 609 35.98 38.23 24.06
C ASP A 609 34.73 39.02 24.57
N ARG A 610 35.06 39.98 25.46
CA ARG A 610 34.61 41.40 25.55
C ARG A 610 33.13 41.74 25.82
N ASN A 611 32.85 42.19 27.04
CA ASN A 611 32.99 43.61 27.38
C ASN A 611 33.04 43.86 28.89
N LEU A 612 33.59 45.01 29.28
CA LEU A 612 33.94 45.41 30.64
C LEU A 612 33.18 46.69 31.00
N GLU A 613 32.38 46.68 32.08
CA GLU A 613 32.15 47.80 33.02
C GLU A 613 31.01 47.48 34.01
N GLY A 614 30.99 48.14 35.18
CA GLY A 614 29.81 48.19 36.06
C GLY A 614 29.87 47.32 37.31
N SER A 615 30.85 47.55 38.18
CA SER A 615 30.86 47.03 39.56
C SER A 615 29.82 47.73 40.45
N THR A 616 29.02 46.97 41.19
CA THR A 616 28.44 47.43 42.46
C THR A 616 28.43 46.28 43.47
N PHE A 617 29.13 46.50 44.58
CA PHE A 617 29.25 45.61 45.71
C PHE A 617 28.14 45.93 46.71
N ASN A 618 27.54 44.91 47.33
CA ASN A 618 26.85 45.01 48.63
C ASN A 618 26.65 43.58 49.15
N ASP A 619 27.29 43.27 50.28
CA ASP A 619 27.00 42.10 51.09
C ASP A 619 25.67 42.29 51.84
N ASP A 620 25.03 41.18 52.24
CA ASP A 620 24.56 40.93 53.61
C ASP A 620 23.67 39.65 53.67
N ASP A 621 24.19 38.63 54.36
CA ASP A 621 23.54 37.49 55.03
C ASP A 621 22.10 37.06 54.63
N ASP A 622 21.98 35.99 53.83
CA ASP A 622 20.76 35.14 53.77
C ASP A 622 21.06 33.71 54.25
N TRP A 623 20.59 33.37 55.44
CA TRP A 623 20.72 32.03 56.02
C TRP A 623 19.70 31.06 55.40
N GLY A 624 20.21 30.19 54.52
CA GLY A 624 19.40 29.35 53.65
C GLY A 624 18.29 28.53 54.32
N MET A 625 17.05 28.96 54.09
CA MET A 625 15.84 28.12 54.14
C MET A 625 15.41 27.80 52.70
N PRO A 626 15.06 26.55 52.35
CA PRO A 626 14.68 26.19 50.99
C PRO A 626 13.31 26.78 50.66
N SER A 627 13.29 27.99 50.10
CA SER A 627 12.08 28.56 49.53
C SER A 627 11.69 27.73 48.29
N ALA A 628 10.67 26.88 48.45
CA ALA A 628 10.00 26.25 47.32
C ALA A 628 9.47 27.38 46.42
N SER A 629 10.12 27.55 45.27
CA SER A 629 10.13 28.82 44.56
C SER A 629 8.70 29.30 44.25
N ALA A 630 8.44 30.61 44.36
CA ALA A 630 7.14 31.16 43.99
C ALA A 630 6.80 30.88 42.52
N SER A 631 7.80 30.61 41.68
CA SER A 631 7.71 30.07 40.32
C SER A 631 7.04 28.69 40.26
N ASP A 632 7.39 27.72 41.10
CA ASP A 632 6.79 26.36 41.06
C ASP A 632 5.31 26.36 41.46
N ARG A 633 4.96 27.20 42.44
CA ARG A 633 3.56 27.43 42.82
C ARG A 633 2.79 28.19 41.73
N LYS A 634 3.43 29.12 41.00
CA LYS A 634 2.83 29.81 39.84
C LYS A 634 2.68 28.88 38.62
N ALA A 635 3.64 27.99 38.36
CA ALA A 635 3.59 27.02 37.26
C ALA A 635 2.43 26.05 37.45
N SER A 636 2.31 25.43 38.63
CA SER A 636 1.21 24.52 38.99
C SER A 636 -0.15 25.23 39.07
N ALA A 637 -0.20 26.49 39.52
CA ALA A 637 -1.43 27.30 39.48
C ALA A 637 -1.85 27.70 38.05
N SER A 638 -0.91 27.87 37.11
CA SER A 638 -1.24 28.19 35.72
C SER A 638 -1.96 27.04 35.00
N GLN A 639 -1.55 25.79 35.27
CA GLN A 639 -2.14 24.58 34.67
C GLN A 639 -3.60 24.34 35.07
N ARG A 640 -4.07 24.90 36.19
CA ARG A 640 -5.46 24.75 36.68
C ARG A 640 -6.42 25.82 36.15
N ARG A 641 -5.96 26.82 35.39
CA ARG A 641 -6.85 27.87 34.87
C ARG A 641 -7.65 27.39 33.66
N GLY A 642 -8.98 27.41 33.80
CA GLY A 642 -9.91 27.24 32.69
C GLY A 642 -9.75 28.35 31.64
N PRO A 643 -10.07 28.09 30.36
CA PRO A 643 -10.00 29.11 29.32
C PRO A 643 -10.94 30.29 29.64
N LYS A 644 -10.40 31.52 29.63
CA LYS A 644 -11.12 32.74 30.02
C LYS A 644 -12.24 33.15 29.05
N THR A 645 -12.17 32.70 27.80
CA THR A 645 -13.14 33.02 26.74
C THR A 645 -13.73 31.76 26.13
N ARG A 646 -14.93 31.86 25.54
CA ARG A 646 -15.53 30.77 24.76
C ARG A 646 -14.65 30.36 23.58
N LEU A 647 -14.06 31.31 22.87
CA LEU A 647 -13.10 31.03 21.80
C LEU A 647 -11.87 30.26 22.31
N GLY A 648 -11.33 30.62 23.48
CA GLY A 648 -10.26 29.86 24.12
C GLY A 648 -10.67 28.45 24.54
N TYR A 649 -11.93 28.22 24.92
CA TYR A 649 -12.47 26.89 25.18
C TYR A 649 -12.59 26.07 23.89
N PHE A 650 -13.11 26.66 22.82
CA PHE A 650 -13.21 26.05 21.50
C PHE A 650 -11.83 25.60 21.00
N ILE A 651 -10.86 26.51 20.93
CA ILE A 651 -9.50 26.22 20.43
C ILE A 651 -8.83 25.15 21.30
N LYS A 652 -8.91 25.25 22.64
CA LYS A 652 -8.32 24.26 23.55
C LYS A 652 -8.96 22.87 23.39
N THR A 653 -10.27 22.80 23.22
CA THR A 653 -11.00 21.53 23.06
C THR A 653 -10.73 20.92 21.68
N LEU A 654 -10.73 21.74 20.63
CA LEU A 654 -10.38 21.32 19.28
C LEU A 654 -8.96 20.76 19.23
N TRP A 655 -7.97 21.46 19.80
CA TRP A 655 -6.58 21.00 19.88
C TRP A 655 -6.42 19.68 20.67
N GLN A 656 -7.15 19.55 21.79
CA GLN A 656 -7.17 18.32 22.59
C GLN A 656 -7.72 17.10 21.83
N VAL A 657 -8.54 17.31 20.80
CA VAL A 657 -9.05 16.24 19.93
C VAL A 657 -8.16 16.07 18.69
N SER A 658 -7.76 17.16 18.02
CA SER A 658 -7.09 17.10 16.73
C SER A 658 -5.69 16.51 16.80
N TRP A 659 -4.85 16.91 17.77
CA TRP A 659 -3.48 16.41 17.90
C TRP A 659 -3.43 14.87 18.07
N PRO A 660 -4.14 14.26 19.05
CA PRO A 660 -4.11 12.81 19.22
C PRO A 660 -4.67 12.05 18.00
N VAL A 661 -5.71 12.58 17.36
CA VAL A 661 -6.36 11.96 16.20
C VAL A 661 -5.46 12.01 14.97
N VAL A 662 -4.78 13.13 14.71
CA VAL A 662 -3.80 13.24 13.62
C VAL A 662 -2.58 12.34 13.88
N CYS A 663 -2.07 12.29 15.12
CA CYS A 663 -0.99 11.36 15.47
C CYS A 663 -1.39 9.89 15.26
N LEU A 664 -2.59 9.49 15.69
CA LEU A 664 -3.10 8.14 15.49
C LEU A 664 -3.30 7.83 13.99
N TYR A 665 -3.85 8.76 13.22
CA TYR A 665 -4.02 8.61 11.77
C TYR A 665 -2.67 8.43 11.06
N LEU A 666 -1.70 9.31 11.31
CA LEU A 666 -0.36 9.21 10.73
C LEU A 666 0.35 7.90 11.14
N TRP A 667 0.18 7.46 12.39
CA TRP A 667 0.68 6.16 12.84
C TRP A 667 -0.01 4.99 12.12
N LEU A 668 -1.34 5.03 11.95
CA LEU A 668 -2.10 4.02 11.22
C LEU A 668 -1.71 3.95 9.74
N VAL A 669 -1.42 5.09 9.10
CA VAL A 669 -0.97 5.22 7.71
C VAL A 669 0.50 4.80 7.53
N TRP A 670 1.35 5.03 8.54
CA TRP A 670 2.76 4.62 8.51
C TRP A 670 2.95 3.12 8.80
N LYS A 671 2.19 2.55 9.74
CA LYS A 671 2.25 1.13 10.14
C LYS A 671 1.29 0.19 9.37
N GLY A 672 0.47 0.70 8.44
CA GLY A 672 -0.72 0.00 7.92
C GLY A 672 -0.66 -0.45 6.49
#